data_AF-A0A416W7E4-F1
#
_entry.id   AF-A0A416W7E4-F1
#
_cell.length_a   1.000
_cell.length_b   1.000
_cell.length_c   1.000
_cell.angle_alpha   90.00
_cell.angle_beta   90.00
_cell.angle_gamma   90.00
#
_symmetry.space_group_name_H-M   'P 1'
#
loop_
_entity.id
_entity.type
_entity.pdbx_description
1 polymer ?
#
loop_
_entity_poly.entity_id
_entity_poly.type
_entity_poly.pdbx_seq_one_letter_code
_entity_poly.pdbx_strand_id
1 'polypeptide(L)'
;MNIKLLQTLRNYNKDNFIKDIIAGIIIMAVSIPISMGYAQIAGLPAVCGLYGSVFPILVFGLFSTSPQFIFGVDAAPAALVGSALLTLNIEAGSDKAMAAVPVMTFFVALWLLAFYFMKAGKLVNYISAPVMGGFITGICTTIILMQIPKVMGGTSGTGEFFELAEHIYKTALNINMPSVIMGVIALVILFASKKIMPKFPMAVVLMFVGTIFTISLPIRDWGIKTLNAVEPGLPKWSIPDFSAIPIQQTITISLSVAVVIMAETLLAENSFAQKNNYRINDNQEILAFSVGNFMAAFTGCCPINGSVSRTAMGEQYQAKTQLTGIVAGLSMIVLLLCGTGFIGYLPIPILTAIVISALMGATEFDLAVRLWKVSRTEFLIFMGAFFGVLLLGTINGVLIGIILSFTEMIIRTSKPSRCFLGIQPGHRHFRDLKEGSQIHAIEGVVIYRFSSNLFFGNIQVLQRDIEDSIKSDTKAVILDAGGVGSIDITAADRLAMLYKSLEEKGIGFYMTEHIASINEQLRKLGLGYMIEDGRVRRTIHIALKDMGIGRPYPLEGGVENVERSASRKRADNKVQEFVWAYGAESEEQIEKQIVLQIQQLKKTGDMEKLFHGSWSHMDAFDEDEWLEHLEEHLKEIVNISGKDEKTIAERFEKHREEIHIRIRDEHPEMAERFKERRHILDEHLKKRHPEVFKLIEDLREKED
;
A
#
# COMPACT_ATOMS: atom_id res chain seq x y z
N MET A 1 10.36 -27.47 -12.85
CA MET A 1 10.35 -26.00 -12.63
C MET A 1 9.90 -25.38 -13.95
N ASN A 2 8.68 -24.85 -14.03
CA ASN A 2 8.11 -24.37 -15.30
C ASN A 2 8.48 -22.91 -15.53
N ILE A 3 9.53 -22.65 -16.32
CA ILE A 3 9.90 -21.29 -16.76
C ILE A 3 8.90 -20.82 -17.81
N LYS A 4 8.33 -19.63 -17.62
CA LYS A 4 7.38 -19.03 -18.57
C LYS A 4 8.07 -18.00 -19.45
N LEU A 5 8.55 -18.42 -20.62
CA LEU A 5 9.09 -17.49 -21.61
C LEU A 5 7.96 -16.73 -22.33
N LEU A 6 8.20 -15.43 -22.59
CA LEU A 6 7.32 -14.56 -23.37
C LEU A 6 5.86 -14.60 -22.88
N GLN A 7 5.66 -14.53 -21.57
CA GLN A 7 4.37 -14.72 -20.92
C GLN A 7 3.27 -13.82 -21.50
N THR A 8 3.62 -12.57 -21.83
CA THR A 8 2.66 -11.57 -22.33
C THR A 8 2.44 -11.65 -23.85
N LEU A 9 3.35 -12.30 -24.60
CA LEU A 9 3.22 -12.45 -26.05
C LEU A 9 2.40 -13.67 -26.47
N ARG A 10 2.25 -14.69 -25.60
CA ARG A 10 1.49 -15.91 -25.94
C ARG A 10 0.03 -15.64 -26.28
N ASN A 11 -0.60 -14.68 -25.60
CA ASN A 11 -1.98 -14.23 -25.84
C ASN A 11 -2.00 -12.71 -26.09
N TYR A 12 -1.21 -12.27 -27.06
CA TYR A 12 -1.00 -10.85 -27.31
C TYR A 12 -2.28 -10.14 -27.76
N ASN A 13 -2.70 -9.09 -27.04
CA ASN A 13 -3.76 -8.20 -27.50
C ASN A 13 -3.23 -7.22 -28.55
N LYS A 14 -3.75 -7.31 -29.78
CA LYS A 14 -3.36 -6.46 -30.92
C LYS A 14 -3.53 -4.96 -30.65
N ASP A 15 -4.44 -4.56 -29.77
CA ASP A 15 -4.65 -3.15 -29.39
C ASP A 15 -3.45 -2.53 -28.66
N ASN A 16 -2.54 -3.36 -28.15
CA ASN A 16 -1.32 -2.91 -27.48
C ASN A 16 -0.15 -2.73 -28.45
N PHE A 17 -0.24 -3.20 -29.70
CA PHE A 17 0.89 -3.23 -30.64
C PHE A 17 1.53 -1.87 -30.86
N ILE A 18 0.71 -0.88 -31.20
CA ILE A 18 1.17 0.48 -31.45
C ILE A 18 1.73 1.11 -30.15
N LYS A 19 1.09 0.82 -29.00
CA LYS A 19 1.50 1.37 -27.70
C LYS A 19 2.87 0.84 -27.29
N ASP A 20 3.08 -0.47 -27.37
CA ASP A 20 4.36 -1.10 -27.02
C ASP A 20 5.49 -0.68 -27.97
N ILE A 21 5.20 -0.48 -29.26
CA ILE A 21 6.20 0.03 -30.22
C ILE A 21 6.63 1.46 -29.88
N ILE A 22 5.65 2.36 -29.71
CA ILE A 22 5.93 3.76 -29.39
C ILE A 22 6.67 3.86 -28.05
N ALA A 23 6.19 3.16 -27.02
CA ALA A 23 6.83 3.11 -25.72
C ALA A 23 8.27 2.57 -25.81
N GLY A 24 8.51 1.50 -26.58
CA GLY A 24 9.84 0.93 -26.77
C GLY A 24 10.82 1.89 -27.43
N ILE A 25 10.40 2.63 -28.46
CA ILE A 25 11.23 3.65 -29.12
C ILE A 25 11.56 4.80 -28.15
N ILE A 26 10.59 5.25 -27.35
CA ILE A 26 10.81 6.30 -26.36
C ILE A 26 11.77 5.82 -25.28
N ILE A 27 11.60 4.59 -24.77
CA ILE A 27 12.49 3.99 -23.79
C ILE A 27 13.91 3.89 -24.34
N MET A 28 14.08 3.49 -25.60
CA MET A 28 15.38 3.50 -26.27
C MET A 28 16.00 4.91 -26.24
N ALA A 29 15.27 5.93 -26.67
CA ALA A 29 15.77 7.30 -26.71
C ALA A 29 16.20 7.82 -25.34
N VAL A 30 15.38 7.58 -24.31
CA VAL A 30 15.68 7.97 -22.92
C VAL A 30 16.85 7.16 -22.34
N SER A 31 17.06 5.93 -22.80
CA SER A 31 18.16 5.07 -22.33
C SER A 31 19.53 5.56 -22.77
N ILE A 32 19.65 6.28 -23.90
CA ILE A 32 20.92 6.76 -24.45
C ILE A 32 21.74 7.55 -23.40
N PRO A 33 21.27 8.71 -22.88
CA PRO A 33 22.05 9.49 -21.92
C PRO A 33 22.28 8.77 -20.58
N ILE A 34 21.28 8.01 -20.13
CA ILE A 34 21.30 7.35 -18.83
C ILE A 34 22.39 6.27 -18.83
N SER A 35 22.34 5.36 -19.81
CA SER A 35 23.25 4.24 -19.87
C SER A 35 24.70 4.69 -20.11
N MET A 36 24.90 5.72 -20.95
CA MET A 36 26.24 6.26 -21.23
C MET A 36 26.92 6.82 -19.98
N GLY A 37 26.19 7.62 -19.19
CA GLY A 37 26.74 8.20 -17.96
C GLY A 37 27.08 7.15 -16.90
N TYR A 38 26.26 6.11 -16.77
CA TYR A 38 26.51 5.04 -15.79
C TYR A 38 27.65 4.10 -16.23
N ALA A 39 27.83 3.84 -17.52
CA ALA A 39 29.01 3.13 -17.99
C ALA A 39 30.31 3.86 -17.60
N GLN A 40 30.33 5.19 -17.71
CA GLN A 40 31.46 6.01 -17.28
C GLN A 40 31.71 5.93 -15.77
N ILE A 41 30.65 5.93 -14.96
CA ILE A 41 30.76 5.73 -13.50
C ILE A 41 31.34 4.34 -13.18
N ALA A 42 30.96 3.32 -13.94
CA ALA A 42 31.53 1.97 -13.82
C ALA A 42 32.97 1.86 -14.35
N GLY A 43 33.59 2.95 -14.80
CA GLY A 43 34.94 2.97 -15.34
C GLY A 43 35.08 2.49 -16.78
N LEU A 44 33.97 2.40 -17.52
CA LEU A 44 33.94 2.02 -18.94
C LEU A 44 33.70 3.23 -19.87
N PRO A 45 34.07 3.14 -21.15
CA PRO A 45 33.65 4.08 -22.18
C PRO A 45 32.12 4.17 -22.26
N ALA A 46 31.62 5.36 -22.62
CA ALA A 46 30.18 5.63 -22.69
C ALA A 46 29.42 4.66 -23.60
N VAL A 47 30.05 4.17 -24.67
CA VAL A 47 29.44 3.22 -25.61
C VAL A 47 29.06 1.89 -24.97
N CYS A 48 29.79 1.43 -23.95
CA CYS A 48 29.45 0.21 -23.21
C CYS A 48 28.08 0.32 -22.52
N GLY A 49 27.63 1.54 -22.23
CA GLY A 49 26.28 1.79 -21.73
C GLY A 49 25.19 1.45 -22.76
N LEU A 50 25.43 1.84 -24.02
CA LEU A 50 24.50 1.56 -25.12
C LEU A 50 24.48 0.06 -25.43
N TYR A 51 25.65 -0.59 -25.42
CA TYR A 51 25.77 -2.04 -25.56
C TYR A 51 25.01 -2.81 -24.47
N GLY A 52 25.13 -2.35 -23.21
CA GLY A 52 24.37 -2.85 -22.08
C GLY A 52 22.85 -2.64 -22.19
N SER A 53 22.40 -1.88 -23.19
CA SER A 53 21.00 -1.61 -23.51
C SER A 53 20.49 -2.37 -24.74
N VAL A 54 21.27 -3.35 -25.25
CA VAL A 54 20.90 -4.18 -26.41
C VAL A 54 20.53 -5.60 -25.96
N PHE A 55 21.50 -6.52 -25.97
CA PHE A 55 21.28 -7.95 -25.74
C PHE A 55 20.80 -8.27 -24.32
N PRO A 56 21.40 -7.70 -23.26
CA PRO A 56 20.80 -7.56 -21.94
C PRO A 56 19.28 -7.40 -21.88
N ILE A 57 18.75 -6.36 -22.52
CA ILE A 57 17.33 -5.99 -22.45
C ILE A 57 16.48 -6.96 -23.25
N LEU A 58 16.96 -7.40 -24.41
CA LEU A 58 16.28 -8.40 -25.23
C LEU A 58 16.10 -9.70 -24.44
N VAL A 59 17.16 -10.21 -23.83
CA VAL A 59 17.11 -11.45 -23.05
C VAL A 59 16.27 -11.28 -21.80
N PHE A 60 16.37 -10.14 -21.11
CA PHE A 60 15.49 -9.84 -20.00
C PHE A 60 14.01 -9.89 -20.42
N GLY A 61 13.62 -9.23 -21.52
CA GLY A 61 12.25 -9.25 -22.02
C GLY A 61 11.74 -10.65 -22.41
N LEU A 62 12.63 -11.58 -22.78
CA LEU A 62 12.29 -12.97 -23.08
C LEU A 62 11.99 -13.79 -21.82
N PHE A 63 12.76 -13.59 -20.75
CA PHE A 63 12.73 -14.40 -19.53
C PHE A 63 11.91 -13.81 -18.39
N SER A 64 11.75 -12.49 -18.35
CA SER A 64 10.98 -11.80 -17.32
C SER A 64 9.52 -12.29 -17.34
N THR A 65 8.85 -12.17 -16.20
CA THR A 65 7.40 -12.34 -16.04
C THR A 65 6.67 -11.01 -15.92
N SER A 66 7.40 -9.92 -15.70
CA SER A 66 6.90 -8.56 -15.71
C SER A 66 6.55 -8.09 -17.13
N PRO A 67 5.37 -7.47 -17.33
CA PRO A 67 4.94 -6.96 -18.63
C PRO A 67 5.63 -5.65 -19.04
N GLN A 68 6.01 -4.80 -18.10
CA GLN A 68 6.32 -3.39 -18.41
C GLN A 68 7.67 -2.93 -17.84
N PHE A 69 8.28 -3.75 -16.99
CA PHE A 69 9.52 -3.39 -16.33
C PHE A 69 10.70 -3.47 -17.29
N ILE A 70 11.60 -2.49 -17.23
CA ILE A 70 12.72 -2.34 -18.17
C ILE A 70 14.05 -2.51 -17.44
N PHE A 71 14.87 -3.40 -17.98
CA PHE A 71 16.23 -3.68 -17.50
C PHE A 71 17.26 -2.84 -18.27
N GLY A 72 18.47 -2.69 -17.74
CA GLY A 72 19.62 -2.10 -18.44
C GLY A 72 20.65 -1.50 -17.49
N VAL A 73 21.59 -0.72 -18.01
CA VAL A 73 22.64 -0.12 -17.17
C VAL A 73 22.04 0.91 -16.21
N ASP A 74 22.45 0.87 -14.95
CA ASP A 74 21.85 1.67 -13.87
C ASP A 74 22.87 2.17 -12.85
N ALA A 75 22.48 3.14 -12.02
CA ALA A 75 23.37 3.92 -11.17
C ALA A 75 24.08 3.09 -10.09
N ALA A 76 23.34 2.30 -9.31
CA ALA A 76 23.88 1.65 -8.12
C ALA A 76 24.93 0.56 -8.44
N PRO A 77 24.67 -0.39 -9.35
CA PRO A 77 25.70 -1.36 -9.74
C PRO A 77 26.92 -0.67 -10.38
N ALA A 78 26.70 0.38 -11.19
CA ALA A 78 27.78 1.13 -11.80
C ALA A 78 28.68 1.81 -10.77
N ALA A 79 28.10 2.43 -9.74
CA ALA A 79 28.85 3.07 -8.66
C ALA A 79 29.66 2.04 -7.85
N LEU A 80 29.07 0.88 -7.53
CA LEU A 80 29.77 -0.18 -6.81
C LEU A 80 30.94 -0.76 -7.60
N VAL A 81 30.76 -0.97 -8.91
CA VAL A 81 31.85 -1.41 -9.79
C VAL A 81 32.92 -0.34 -9.92
N GLY A 82 32.55 0.94 -10.07
CA GLY A 82 33.50 2.05 -10.06
C GLY A 82 34.34 2.10 -8.78
N SER A 83 33.68 1.96 -7.62
CA SER A 83 34.36 1.88 -6.31
C SER A 83 35.27 0.65 -6.19
N ALA A 84 34.86 -0.48 -6.77
CA ALA A 84 35.68 -1.68 -6.81
C ALA A 84 36.96 -1.49 -7.65
N LEU A 85 36.87 -0.81 -8.79
CA LEU A 85 38.05 -0.47 -9.60
C LEU A 85 39.03 0.41 -8.81
N LEU A 86 38.53 1.41 -8.08
CA LEU A 86 39.36 2.23 -7.20
C LEU A 86 40.07 1.39 -6.13
N THR A 87 39.35 0.45 -5.51
CA THR A 87 39.91 -0.47 -4.50
C THR A 87 41.01 -1.37 -5.07
N LEU A 88 40.90 -1.72 -6.35
CA LEU A 88 41.89 -2.53 -7.07
C LEU A 88 43.02 -1.70 -7.71
N ASN A 89 43.05 -0.37 -7.49
CA ASN A 89 43.98 0.56 -8.14
C ASN A 89 43.92 0.50 -9.68
N ILE A 90 42.72 0.33 -10.23
CA ILE A 90 42.47 0.34 -11.68
C ILE A 90 41.89 1.71 -12.06
N GLU A 91 42.57 2.39 -12.97
CA GLU A 91 42.12 3.69 -13.50
C GLU A 91 40.88 3.52 -14.40
N ALA A 92 39.87 4.36 -14.20
CA ALA A 92 38.67 4.39 -15.03
C ALA A 92 39.00 4.72 -16.49
N GLY A 93 38.39 4.00 -17.44
CA GLY A 93 38.64 4.18 -18.87
C GLY A 93 39.92 3.53 -19.39
N SER A 94 40.73 2.91 -18.52
CA SER A 94 41.93 2.16 -18.93
C SER A 94 41.59 0.80 -19.56
N ASP A 95 42.52 0.23 -20.32
CA ASP A 95 42.40 -1.14 -20.86
C ASP A 95 42.20 -2.19 -19.75
N LYS A 96 42.78 -1.94 -18.56
CA LYS A 96 42.57 -2.78 -17.38
C LYS A 96 41.12 -2.72 -16.88
N ALA A 97 40.48 -1.55 -16.89
CA ALA A 97 39.07 -1.42 -16.53
C ALA A 97 38.18 -2.16 -17.54
N MET A 98 38.49 -2.06 -18.84
CA MET A 98 37.81 -2.78 -19.92
C MET A 98 37.88 -4.30 -19.77
N ALA A 99 38.97 -4.83 -19.20
CA ALA A 99 39.12 -6.26 -18.92
C ALA A 99 38.47 -6.68 -17.58
N ALA A 100 38.59 -5.84 -16.54
CA ALA A 100 38.15 -6.15 -15.18
C ALA A 100 36.61 -6.14 -15.02
N VAL A 101 35.94 -5.13 -15.56
CA VAL A 101 34.49 -4.94 -15.34
C VAL A 101 33.64 -6.09 -15.90
N PRO A 102 33.91 -6.63 -17.11
CA PRO A 102 33.19 -7.81 -17.60
C PRO A 102 33.37 -9.04 -16.71
N VAL A 103 34.54 -9.23 -16.09
CA VAL A 103 34.80 -10.33 -15.14
C VAL A 103 33.97 -10.15 -13.87
N MET A 104 33.92 -8.95 -13.30
CA MET A 104 33.03 -8.65 -12.17
C MET A 104 31.57 -8.92 -12.53
N THR A 105 31.14 -8.49 -13.71
CA THR A 105 29.78 -8.68 -14.23
C THR A 105 29.43 -10.16 -14.39
N PHE A 106 30.38 -10.97 -14.83
CA PHE A 106 30.21 -12.42 -14.93
C PHE A 106 29.97 -13.06 -13.54
N PHE A 107 30.76 -12.68 -12.53
CA PHE A 107 30.54 -13.19 -11.16
C PHE A 107 29.25 -12.67 -10.53
N VAL A 108 28.82 -11.45 -10.85
CA VAL A 108 27.48 -10.94 -10.48
C VAL A 108 26.40 -11.85 -11.05
N ALA A 109 26.48 -12.20 -12.34
CA ALA A 109 25.54 -13.10 -12.99
C ALA A 109 25.52 -14.49 -12.35
N LEU A 110 26.68 -15.02 -11.93
CA LEU A 110 26.79 -16.28 -11.20
C LEU A 110 26.14 -16.23 -9.82
N TRP A 111 26.31 -15.14 -9.06
CA TRP A 111 25.66 -14.97 -7.78
C TRP A 111 24.14 -14.88 -7.92
N LEU A 112 23.64 -14.12 -8.90
CA LEU A 112 22.22 -14.08 -9.21
C LEU A 112 21.68 -15.48 -9.60
N LEU A 113 22.46 -16.27 -10.35
CA LEU A 113 22.11 -17.66 -10.67
C LEU A 113 22.05 -18.54 -9.41
N ALA A 114 22.98 -18.35 -8.47
CA ALA A 114 22.97 -19.05 -7.19
C ALA A 114 21.72 -18.68 -6.37
N PHE A 115 21.37 -17.39 -6.29
CA PHE A 115 20.17 -16.90 -5.61
C PHE A 115 18.88 -17.48 -6.20
N TYR A 116 18.83 -17.67 -7.52
CA TYR A 116 17.74 -18.36 -8.20
C TYR A 116 17.57 -19.80 -7.70
N PHE A 117 18.66 -20.57 -7.62
CA PHE A 117 18.63 -21.95 -7.11
C PHE A 117 18.27 -22.02 -5.62
N MET A 118 18.70 -21.03 -4.84
CA MET A 118 18.36 -20.89 -3.42
C MET A 118 16.91 -20.45 -3.17
N LYS A 119 16.15 -20.11 -4.22
CA LYS A 119 14.79 -19.56 -4.13
C LYS A 119 14.73 -18.24 -3.36
N ALA A 120 15.74 -17.38 -3.53
CA ALA A 120 15.87 -16.12 -2.81
C ALA A 120 14.72 -15.14 -3.10
N GLY A 121 14.01 -15.29 -4.23
CA GLY A 121 12.83 -14.46 -4.55
C GLY A 121 11.73 -14.51 -3.47
N LYS A 122 11.69 -15.55 -2.64
CA LYS A 122 10.76 -15.63 -1.51
C LYS A 122 10.95 -14.52 -0.47
N LEU A 123 12.14 -13.90 -0.40
CA LEU A 123 12.44 -12.84 0.56
C LEU A 123 11.55 -11.61 0.37
N VAL A 124 11.08 -11.36 -0.85
CA VAL A 124 10.23 -10.22 -1.18
C VAL A 124 8.86 -10.29 -0.50
N ASN A 125 8.36 -11.50 -0.22
CA ASN A 125 7.08 -11.69 0.48
C ASN A 125 7.06 -11.12 1.90
N TYR A 126 8.22 -10.83 2.48
CA TYR A 126 8.36 -10.26 3.82
C TYR A 126 8.45 -8.74 3.81
N ILE A 127 8.27 -8.09 2.65
CA ILE A 127 8.42 -6.66 2.49
C ILE A 127 7.03 -6.03 2.33
N SER A 128 6.67 -5.17 3.28
CA SER A 128 5.36 -4.53 3.31
C SER A 128 5.26 -3.37 2.32
N ALA A 129 4.05 -3.00 1.91
CA ALA A 129 3.79 -1.89 0.99
C ALA A 129 4.41 -0.55 1.45
N PRO A 130 4.35 -0.16 2.74
CA PRO A 130 5.03 1.05 3.22
C PRO A 130 6.55 1.03 3.00
N VAL A 131 7.19 -0.14 3.16
CA VAL A 131 8.63 -0.30 2.92
C VAL A 131 8.94 -0.15 1.44
N MET A 132 8.18 -0.79 0.54
CA MET A 132 8.35 -0.65 -0.91
C MET A 132 8.17 0.80 -1.38
N GLY A 133 7.11 1.46 -0.94
CA GLY A 133 6.86 2.86 -1.31
C GLY A 133 7.93 3.81 -0.79
N GLY A 134 8.39 3.63 0.44
CA GLY A 134 9.47 4.42 1.04
C GLY A 134 10.79 4.21 0.31
N PHE A 135 11.11 2.96 -0.01
CA PHE A 135 12.28 2.57 -0.78
C PHE A 135 12.31 3.19 -2.18
N ILE A 136 11.23 3.05 -2.97
CA ILE A 136 11.16 3.60 -4.33
C ILE A 136 11.23 5.12 -4.32
N THR A 137 10.54 5.75 -3.38
CA THR A 137 10.59 7.21 -3.21
C THR A 137 12.01 7.67 -2.84
N GLY A 138 12.71 6.89 -2.01
CA GLY A 138 14.11 7.13 -1.64
C GLY A 138 15.03 7.08 -2.86
N ILE A 139 14.99 5.99 -3.64
CA ILE A 139 15.79 5.82 -4.86
C ILE A 139 15.51 6.95 -5.86
N CYS A 140 14.23 7.25 -6.12
CA CYS A 140 13.87 8.31 -7.05
C CYS A 140 14.44 9.65 -6.61
N THR A 141 14.37 9.95 -5.31
CA THR A 141 14.90 11.19 -4.73
C THR A 141 16.43 11.24 -4.85
N THR A 142 17.13 10.16 -4.51
CA THR A 142 18.59 10.07 -4.66
C THR A 142 19.02 10.31 -6.11
N ILE A 143 18.37 9.66 -7.09
CA ILE A 143 18.72 9.83 -8.51
C ILE A 143 18.42 11.24 -9.01
N ILE A 144 17.31 11.85 -8.57
CA ILE A 144 16.99 13.26 -8.86
C ILE A 144 18.10 14.17 -8.33
N LEU A 145 18.54 13.98 -7.09
CA LEU A 145 19.63 14.75 -6.50
C LEU A 145 20.94 14.55 -7.28
N MET A 146 21.24 13.33 -7.77
CA MET A 146 22.40 13.04 -8.64
C MET A 146 22.33 13.77 -9.99
N GLN A 147 21.13 14.13 -10.45
CA GLN A 147 20.90 14.84 -11.70
C GLN A 147 21.06 16.36 -11.57
N ILE A 148 20.81 16.95 -10.39
CA ILE A 148 20.84 18.42 -10.20
C ILE A 148 22.17 19.06 -10.65
N PRO A 149 23.35 18.54 -10.29
CA PRO A 149 24.62 19.13 -10.73
C PRO A 149 24.78 19.19 -12.25
N LYS A 150 24.21 18.24 -13.00
CA LYS A 150 24.29 18.24 -14.48
C LYS A 150 23.50 19.39 -15.10
N VAL A 151 22.35 19.75 -14.54
CA VAL A 151 21.57 20.93 -14.97
C VAL A 151 22.37 22.21 -14.73
N MET A 152 23.14 22.26 -13.64
CA MET A 152 24.03 23.37 -13.29
C MET A 152 25.29 23.45 -14.18
N GLY A 153 25.52 22.50 -15.08
CA GLY A 153 26.72 22.43 -15.93
C GLY A 153 27.87 21.58 -15.36
N GLY A 154 27.66 20.94 -14.21
CA GLY A 154 28.60 20.04 -13.55
C GLY A 154 28.65 18.62 -14.15
N THR A 155 29.23 17.68 -13.41
CA THR A 155 29.19 16.23 -13.70
C THR A 155 28.09 15.55 -12.87
N SER A 156 27.85 14.25 -13.05
CA SER A 156 26.89 13.52 -12.20
C SER A 156 27.28 13.61 -10.72
N GLY A 157 26.28 13.78 -9.84
CA GLY A 157 26.45 13.53 -8.41
C GLY A 157 26.89 12.09 -8.13
N THR A 158 27.70 11.89 -7.09
CA THR A 158 28.14 10.58 -6.60
C THR A 158 27.99 10.52 -5.09
N GLY A 159 27.79 9.31 -4.54
CA GLY A 159 27.68 9.10 -3.11
C GLY A 159 26.28 9.23 -2.53
N GLU A 160 26.20 9.07 -1.22
CA GLU A 160 24.97 9.22 -0.43
C GLU A 160 24.65 10.71 -0.18
N PHE A 161 23.53 11.00 0.49
CA PHE A 161 22.99 12.36 0.60
C PHE A 161 23.99 13.45 1.02
N PHE A 162 24.86 13.20 2.01
CA PHE A 162 25.81 14.21 2.47
C PHE A 162 26.89 14.53 1.44
N GLU A 163 27.47 13.51 0.81
CA GLU A 163 28.46 13.67 -0.28
C GLU A 163 27.81 14.36 -1.48
N LEU A 164 26.57 13.98 -1.78
CA LEU A 164 25.79 14.55 -2.86
C LEU A 164 25.45 16.02 -2.62
N ALA A 165 25.06 16.38 -1.39
CA ALA A 165 24.80 17.75 -0.98
C ALA A 165 26.08 18.61 -1.08
N GLU A 166 27.23 18.07 -0.67
CA GLU A 166 28.52 18.74 -0.82
C GLU A 166 28.87 18.96 -2.30
N HIS A 167 28.65 17.96 -3.16
CA HIS A 167 28.91 18.10 -4.59
C HIS A 167 27.94 19.08 -5.27
N ILE A 168 26.66 19.08 -4.90
CA ILE A 168 25.68 20.08 -5.36
C ILE A 168 26.14 21.48 -4.95
N TYR A 169 26.55 21.66 -3.68
CA TYR A 169 27.04 22.94 -3.18
C TYR A 169 28.27 23.42 -3.96
N LYS A 170 29.29 22.56 -4.14
CA LYS A 170 30.49 22.89 -4.93
C LYS A 170 30.16 23.22 -6.38
N THR A 171 29.21 22.53 -6.99
CA THR A 171 28.79 22.80 -8.37
C THR A 171 28.02 24.12 -8.46
N ALA A 172 27.20 24.43 -7.47
CA ALA A 172 26.44 25.69 -7.42
C ALA A 172 27.34 26.93 -7.37
N LEU A 173 28.57 26.81 -6.85
CA LEU A 173 29.55 27.89 -6.88
C LEU A 173 30.03 28.25 -8.31
N ASN A 174 30.01 27.30 -9.24
CA ASN A 174 30.45 27.47 -10.62
C ASN A 174 29.32 27.14 -11.62
N ILE A 175 28.18 27.80 -11.43
CA ILE A 175 26.95 27.49 -12.18
C ILE A 175 26.99 28.02 -13.62
N ASN A 176 26.62 27.17 -14.58
CA ASN A 176 26.38 27.58 -15.96
C ASN A 176 24.90 27.98 -16.12
N MET A 177 24.61 29.29 -16.12
CA MET A 177 23.24 29.80 -16.23
C MET A 177 22.52 29.40 -17.52
N PRO A 178 23.14 29.41 -18.72
CA PRO A 178 22.51 28.91 -19.95
C PRO A 178 22.01 27.46 -19.84
N SER A 179 22.83 26.59 -19.24
CA SER A 179 22.51 25.19 -18.97
C SER A 179 21.29 25.05 -18.05
N VAL A 180 21.24 25.85 -16.97
CA VAL A 180 20.11 25.85 -16.03
C VAL A 180 18.82 26.30 -16.71
N ILE A 181 18.86 27.40 -17.44
CA ILE A 181 17.70 27.94 -18.16
C ILE A 181 17.16 26.89 -19.13
N MET A 182 18.04 26.24 -19.91
CA MET A 182 17.65 25.19 -20.85
C MET A 182 17.00 24.00 -20.14
N GLY A 183 17.60 23.52 -19.05
CA GLY A 183 17.06 22.40 -18.27
C GLY A 183 15.72 22.72 -17.61
N VAL A 184 15.58 23.91 -17.01
CA VAL A 184 14.33 24.35 -16.36
C VAL A 184 13.22 24.54 -17.39
N ILE A 185 13.50 25.15 -18.55
CA ILE A 185 12.51 25.29 -19.64
C ILE A 185 12.06 23.90 -20.12
N ALA A 186 12.99 22.98 -20.36
CA ALA A 186 12.66 21.61 -20.76
C ALA A 186 11.77 20.91 -19.72
N LEU A 187 12.08 21.08 -18.44
CA LEU A 187 11.33 20.50 -17.32
C LEU A 187 9.92 21.08 -17.20
N VAL A 188 9.78 22.40 -17.34
CA VAL A 188 8.47 23.09 -17.38
C VAL A 188 7.63 22.59 -18.56
N ILE A 189 8.22 22.48 -19.76
CA ILE A 189 7.54 21.94 -20.94
C ILE A 189 7.06 20.51 -20.69
N LEU A 190 7.90 19.65 -20.10
CA LEU A 190 7.53 18.27 -19.77
C LEU A 190 6.35 18.21 -18.79
N PHE A 191 6.37 19.02 -17.72
CA PHE A 191 5.26 19.03 -16.76
C PHE A 191 3.97 19.61 -17.35
N ALA A 192 4.06 20.70 -18.12
CA ALA A 192 2.91 21.25 -18.82
C ALA A 192 2.31 20.21 -19.78
N SER A 193 3.16 19.50 -20.53
CA SER A 193 2.70 18.47 -21.47
C SER A 193 2.07 17.27 -20.79
N LYS A 194 2.53 16.88 -19.59
CA LYS A 194 1.92 15.80 -18.82
C LYS A 194 0.46 16.10 -18.47
N LYS A 195 0.13 17.39 -18.24
CA LYS A 195 -1.23 17.82 -17.94
C LYS A 195 -2.09 18.01 -19.20
N ILE A 196 -1.51 18.56 -20.27
CA ILE A 196 -2.25 18.94 -21.49
C ILE A 196 -2.37 17.78 -22.48
N MET A 197 -1.29 17.03 -22.71
CA MET A 197 -1.18 15.97 -23.73
C MET A 197 -0.33 14.79 -23.23
N PRO A 198 -0.77 14.07 -22.18
CA PRO A 198 0.02 13.04 -21.49
C PRO A 198 0.54 11.91 -22.39
N LYS A 199 -0.16 11.62 -23.49
CA LYS A 199 0.18 10.54 -24.43
C LYS A 199 1.20 10.94 -25.49
N PHE A 200 1.50 12.24 -25.63
CA PHE A 200 2.39 12.73 -26.67
C PHE A 200 3.87 12.65 -26.21
N PRO A 201 4.80 12.11 -27.01
CA PRO A 201 6.18 11.83 -26.60
C PRO A 201 7.07 13.08 -26.55
N MET A 202 6.74 14.03 -25.66
CA MET A 202 7.46 15.30 -25.55
C MET A 202 8.94 15.14 -25.23
N ALA A 203 9.34 14.07 -24.55
CA ALA A 203 10.75 13.77 -24.30
C ALA A 203 11.54 13.60 -25.63
N VAL A 204 10.99 12.87 -26.60
CA VAL A 204 11.62 12.65 -27.91
C VAL A 204 11.66 13.96 -28.71
N VAL A 205 10.59 14.75 -28.65
CA VAL A 205 10.54 16.05 -29.31
C VAL A 205 11.60 17.00 -28.73
N LEU A 206 11.74 17.06 -27.41
CA LEU A 206 12.75 17.89 -26.77
C LEU A 206 14.17 17.45 -27.10
N MET A 207 14.43 16.15 -27.21
CA MET A 207 15.72 15.65 -27.70
C MET A 207 16.01 16.14 -29.12
N PHE A 208 15.04 16.02 -30.03
CA PHE A 208 15.17 16.47 -31.41
C PHE A 208 15.39 17.99 -31.53
N VAL A 209 14.59 18.78 -30.80
CA VAL A 209 14.74 20.24 -30.72
C VAL A 209 16.09 20.61 -30.13
N GLY A 210 16.54 19.91 -29.09
CA GLY A 210 17.86 20.07 -28.49
C GLY A 210 18.98 19.84 -29.49
N THR A 211 18.88 18.79 -30.32
CA THR A 211 19.84 18.53 -31.41
C THR A 211 19.85 19.66 -32.44
N ILE A 212 18.68 20.13 -32.88
CA ILE A 212 18.58 21.27 -33.83
C ILE A 212 19.23 22.51 -33.25
N PHE A 213 18.97 22.79 -31.97
CA PHE A 213 19.56 23.91 -31.25
C PHE A 213 21.08 23.79 -31.19
N THR A 214 21.65 22.62 -30.90
CA THR A 214 23.10 22.43 -30.88
C THR A 214 23.75 22.63 -32.25
N ILE A 215 23.02 22.32 -33.33
CA ILE A 215 23.51 22.52 -34.71
C ILE A 215 23.39 24.00 -35.13
N SER A 216 22.30 24.66 -34.74
CA SER A 216 21.94 25.99 -35.25
C SER A 216 22.48 27.13 -34.39
N LEU A 217 22.82 26.86 -33.13
CA LEU A 217 23.28 27.85 -32.15
C LEU A 217 24.64 27.42 -31.55
N PRO A 218 25.49 28.38 -31.13
CA PRO A 218 26.78 28.10 -30.50
C PRO A 218 26.65 27.67 -29.03
N ILE A 219 25.86 26.62 -28.78
CA ILE A 219 25.47 26.16 -27.44
C ILE A 219 26.68 25.67 -26.64
N ARG A 220 27.64 25.04 -27.32
CA ARG A 220 28.90 24.61 -26.70
C ARG A 220 29.75 25.79 -26.24
N ASP A 221 29.72 26.91 -26.97
CA ASP A 221 30.44 28.13 -26.61
C ASP A 221 29.80 28.82 -25.40
N TRP A 222 28.50 28.61 -25.18
CA TRP A 222 27.79 29.02 -23.95
C TRP A 222 28.11 28.12 -22.74
N GLY A 223 29.00 27.15 -22.90
CA GLY A 223 29.41 26.21 -21.85
C GLY A 223 28.40 25.11 -21.55
N ILE A 224 27.37 24.94 -22.40
CA ILE A 224 26.40 23.86 -22.27
C ILE A 224 27.04 22.56 -22.77
N LYS A 225 27.12 21.57 -21.88
CA LYS A 225 27.70 20.26 -22.20
C LYS A 225 26.75 19.43 -23.07
N THR A 226 27.31 18.75 -24.06
CA THR A 226 26.62 17.74 -24.88
C THR A 226 27.19 16.35 -24.59
N LEU A 227 26.46 15.30 -24.98
CA LEU A 227 27.02 13.94 -24.92
C LEU A 227 28.25 13.80 -25.83
N ASN A 228 29.09 12.81 -25.52
CA ASN A 228 30.23 12.45 -26.37
C ASN A 228 29.74 11.74 -27.63
N ALA A 229 30.44 11.95 -28.75
CA ALA A 229 30.20 11.21 -29.98
C ALA A 229 30.50 9.72 -29.78
N VAL A 230 29.76 8.88 -30.50
CA VAL A 230 29.87 7.42 -30.42
C VAL A 230 30.13 6.86 -31.82
N GLU A 231 31.09 5.95 -31.93
CA GLU A 231 31.37 5.29 -33.21
C GLU A 231 30.25 4.30 -33.57
N PRO A 232 29.86 4.21 -34.85
CA PRO A 232 28.91 3.19 -35.32
C PRO A 232 29.48 1.77 -35.10
N GLY A 233 28.65 0.86 -34.61
CA GLY A 233 29.04 -0.53 -34.41
C GLY A 233 28.22 -1.27 -33.36
N LEU A 234 28.14 -2.60 -33.53
CA LEU A 234 27.55 -3.49 -32.53
C LEU A 234 28.61 -3.95 -31.53
N PRO A 235 28.20 -4.32 -30.29
CA PRO A 235 29.12 -4.87 -29.32
C PRO A 235 29.77 -6.14 -29.87
N LYS A 236 31.10 -6.22 -29.70
CA LYS A 236 31.85 -7.44 -30.02
C LYS A 236 31.63 -8.43 -28.88
N TRP A 237 31.44 -9.69 -29.26
CA TRP A 237 31.41 -10.78 -28.29
C TRP A 237 32.81 -11.02 -27.74
N SER A 238 32.94 -11.05 -26.43
CA SER A 238 34.19 -11.34 -25.73
C SER A 238 33.93 -12.31 -24.58
N ILE A 239 34.90 -13.18 -24.33
CA ILE A 239 34.93 -13.99 -23.11
C ILE A 239 35.69 -13.16 -22.07
N PRO A 240 35.13 -12.91 -20.88
CA PRO A 240 35.83 -12.16 -19.84
C PRO A 240 37.19 -12.78 -19.51
N ASP A 241 38.24 -11.95 -19.46
CA ASP A 241 39.59 -12.38 -19.13
C ASP A 241 39.75 -12.56 -17.61
N PHE A 242 39.53 -13.78 -17.13
CA PHE A 242 39.64 -14.12 -15.70
C PHE A 242 41.04 -13.92 -15.11
N SER A 243 42.07 -13.68 -15.92
CA SER A 243 43.41 -13.36 -15.44
C SER A 243 43.61 -11.86 -15.13
N ALA A 244 42.68 -11.00 -15.56
CA ALA A 244 42.78 -9.55 -15.44
C ALA A 244 42.71 -9.05 -13.98
N ILE A 245 42.01 -9.77 -13.09
CA ILE A 245 41.81 -9.41 -11.69
C ILE A 245 41.84 -10.63 -10.76
N PRO A 246 42.25 -10.48 -9.48
CA PRO A 246 42.22 -11.58 -8.52
C PRO A 246 40.80 -12.12 -8.30
N ILE A 247 40.61 -13.41 -8.55
CA ILE A 247 39.29 -14.05 -8.49
C ILE A 247 38.70 -13.99 -7.07
N GLN A 248 39.49 -14.22 -6.01
CA GLN A 248 38.95 -14.23 -4.65
C GLN A 248 38.34 -12.87 -4.25
N GLN A 249 39.01 -11.76 -4.58
CA GLN A 249 38.50 -10.42 -4.30
C GLN A 249 37.26 -10.12 -5.15
N THR A 250 37.28 -10.55 -6.42
CA THR A 250 36.16 -10.37 -7.36
C THR A 250 34.90 -11.08 -6.88
N ILE A 251 35.01 -12.29 -6.35
CA ILE A 251 33.87 -13.05 -5.80
C ILE A 251 33.18 -12.28 -4.67
N THR A 252 33.94 -11.69 -3.75
CA THR A 252 33.38 -10.93 -2.62
C THR A 252 32.73 -9.62 -3.06
N ILE A 253 33.39 -8.87 -3.94
CA ILE A 253 32.87 -7.59 -4.45
C ILE A 253 31.60 -7.81 -5.26
N SER A 254 31.61 -8.80 -6.16
CA SER A 254 30.46 -9.12 -7.02
C SER A 254 29.25 -9.63 -6.23
N LEU A 255 29.44 -10.25 -5.06
CA LEU A 255 28.35 -10.63 -4.18
C LEU A 255 27.55 -9.41 -3.74
N SER A 256 28.22 -8.34 -3.29
CA SER A 256 27.56 -7.10 -2.89
C SER A 256 26.76 -6.48 -4.03
N VAL A 257 27.33 -6.45 -5.24
CA VAL A 257 26.65 -5.95 -6.45
C VAL A 257 25.44 -6.82 -6.81
N ALA A 258 25.56 -8.15 -6.72
CA ALA A 258 24.46 -9.07 -6.99
C ALA A 258 23.31 -8.92 -5.97
N VAL A 259 23.62 -8.72 -4.69
CA VAL A 259 22.62 -8.46 -3.64
C VAL A 259 21.88 -7.16 -3.95
N VAL A 260 22.59 -6.11 -4.38
CA VAL A 260 21.99 -4.83 -4.76
C VAL A 260 21.06 -5.00 -5.96
N ILE A 261 21.53 -5.65 -7.04
CA ILE A 261 20.70 -5.87 -8.24
C ILE A 261 19.44 -6.68 -7.89
N MET A 262 19.59 -7.75 -7.11
CA MET A 262 18.47 -8.57 -6.68
C MET A 262 17.48 -7.76 -5.84
N ALA A 263 17.96 -7.06 -4.81
CA ALA A 263 17.09 -6.32 -3.89
C ALA A 263 16.39 -5.16 -4.62
N GLU A 264 17.14 -4.31 -5.30
CA GLU A 264 16.58 -3.13 -5.96
C GLU A 264 15.63 -3.49 -7.10
N THR A 265 16.02 -4.45 -7.95
CA THR A 265 15.18 -4.83 -9.09
C THR A 265 13.89 -5.48 -8.62
N LEU A 266 13.96 -6.48 -7.72
CA LEU A 266 12.75 -7.17 -7.25
C LEU A 266 11.79 -6.24 -6.53
N LEU A 267 12.32 -5.34 -5.70
CA LEU A 267 11.51 -4.36 -4.97
C LEU A 267 10.82 -3.39 -5.92
N ALA A 268 11.56 -2.86 -6.90
CA ALA A 268 10.99 -1.98 -7.90
C ALA A 268 9.93 -2.69 -8.74
N GLU A 269 10.22 -3.90 -9.23
CA GLU A 269 9.27 -4.70 -9.99
C GLU A 269 7.99 -4.98 -9.20
N ASN A 270 8.10 -5.35 -7.94
CA ASN A 270 6.94 -5.60 -7.08
C ASN A 270 6.14 -4.32 -6.79
N SER A 271 6.80 -3.17 -6.60
CA SER A 271 6.11 -1.89 -6.45
C SER A 271 5.28 -1.57 -7.70
N PHE A 272 5.88 -1.72 -8.89
CA PHE A 272 5.15 -1.52 -10.15
C PHE A 272 4.04 -2.57 -10.37
N ALA A 273 4.27 -3.83 -9.98
CA ALA A 273 3.28 -4.90 -10.06
C ALA A 273 2.07 -4.64 -9.16
N GLN A 274 2.29 -4.19 -7.94
CA GLN A 274 1.23 -3.80 -7.01
C GLN A 274 0.47 -2.58 -7.51
N LYS A 275 1.19 -1.54 -7.96
CA LYS A 275 0.58 -0.33 -8.53
C LYS A 275 -0.31 -0.63 -9.74
N ASN A 276 0.10 -1.56 -10.59
CA ASN A 276 -0.58 -1.89 -11.84
C ASN A 276 -1.41 -3.18 -11.79
N ASN A 277 -1.62 -3.75 -10.60
CA ASN A 277 -2.45 -4.93 -10.37
C ASN A 277 -2.08 -6.15 -11.22
N TYR A 278 -0.79 -6.46 -11.34
CA TYR A 278 -0.31 -7.73 -11.91
C TYR A 278 0.56 -8.49 -10.91
N ARG A 279 0.84 -9.76 -11.22
CA ARG A 279 1.72 -10.61 -10.40
C ARG A 279 2.95 -11.00 -11.19
N ILE A 280 4.08 -11.05 -10.49
CA ILE A 280 5.35 -11.54 -11.02
C ILE A 280 5.77 -12.81 -10.28
N ASN A 281 6.70 -13.56 -10.88
CA ASN A 281 7.37 -14.68 -10.24
C ASN A 281 8.78 -14.25 -9.88
N ASP A 282 8.97 -13.80 -8.63
CA ASP A 282 10.25 -13.22 -8.17
C ASP A 282 11.44 -14.13 -8.43
N ASN A 283 11.28 -15.45 -8.28
CA ASN A 283 12.39 -16.35 -8.55
C ASN A 283 12.74 -16.40 -10.05
N GLN A 284 11.74 -16.36 -10.93
CA GLN A 284 12.01 -16.29 -12.37
C GLN A 284 12.62 -14.95 -12.78
N GLU A 285 12.27 -13.85 -12.10
CA GLU A 285 12.91 -12.55 -12.33
C GLU A 285 14.41 -12.59 -11.97
N ILE A 286 14.79 -13.21 -10.85
CA ILE A 286 16.21 -13.41 -10.51
C ILE A 286 16.96 -14.16 -11.62
N LEU A 287 16.33 -15.17 -12.23
CA LEU A 287 16.90 -15.86 -13.39
C LEU A 287 17.04 -14.88 -14.58
N ALA A 288 16.03 -14.07 -14.88
CA ALA A 288 16.10 -13.07 -15.93
C ALA A 288 17.25 -12.06 -15.71
N PHE A 289 17.48 -11.63 -14.47
CA PHE A 289 18.60 -10.74 -14.13
C PHE A 289 19.95 -11.42 -14.35
N SER A 290 20.06 -12.69 -13.95
CA SER A 290 21.27 -13.50 -14.13
C SER A 290 21.62 -13.66 -15.61
N VAL A 291 20.67 -14.12 -16.43
CA VAL A 291 20.91 -14.31 -17.87
C VAL A 291 21.19 -12.97 -18.55
N GLY A 292 20.48 -11.90 -18.19
CA GLY A 292 20.78 -10.55 -18.68
C GLY A 292 22.21 -10.11 -18.36
N ASN A 293 22.68 -10.32 -17.12
CA ASN A 293 24.04 -9.96 -16.71
C ASN A 293 25.11 -10.86 -17.36
N PHE A 294 24.83 -12.13 -17.65
CA PHE A 294 25.73 -12.93 -18.49
C PHE A 294 25.91 -12.31 -19.88
N MET A 295 24.81 -11.85 -20.50
CA MET A 295 24.88 -11.17 -21.80
C MET A 295 25.66 -9.86 -21.72
N ALA A 296 25.53 -9.11 -20.62
CA ALA A 296 26.33 -7.91 -20.37
C ALA A 296 27.83 -8.26 -20.27
N ALA A 297 28.18 -9.29 -19.52
CA ALA A 297 29.57 -9.75 -19.38
C ALA A 297 30.17 -10.16 -20.75
N PHE A 298 29.44 -10.93 -21.56
CA PHE A 298 29.92 -11.39 -22.87
C PHE A 298 29.96 -10.31 -23.95
N THR A 299 29.40 -9.13 -23.67
CA THR A 299 29.44 -7.97 -24.58
C THR A 299 30.35 -6.85 -24.08
N GLY A 300 31.15 -7.11 -23.04
CA GLY A 300 32.10 -6.15 -22.48
C GLY A 300 31.44 -5.00 -21.70
N CYS A 301 30.24 -5.23 -21.16
CA CYS A 301 29.47 -4.22 -20.43
C CYS A 301 29.61 -4.38 -18.90
N CYS A 302 29.27 -3.31 -18.18
CA CYS A 302 29.10 -3.35 -16.73
C CYS A 302 27.79 -4.06 -16.33
N PRO A 303 27.62 -4.39 -15.03
CA PRO A 303 26.40 -5.02 -14.55
C PRO A 303 25.17 -4.16 -14.82
N ILE A 304 24.08 -4.83 -15.12
CA ILE A 304 22.79 -4.26 -15.46
C ILE A 304 21.77 -4.56 -14.36
N ASN A 305 20.78 -3.68 -14.24
CA ASN A 305 19.78 -3.67 -13.18
C ASN A 305 18.42 -3.27 -13.74
N GLY A 306 17.39 -3.44 -12.92
CA GLY A 306 16.09 -2.86 -13.15
C GLY A 306 16.12 -1.34 -13.12
N SER A 307 15.45 -0.70 -14.08
CA SER A 307 15.43 0.76 -14.16
C SER A 307 14.04 1.32 -13.83
N VAL A 308 13.94 1.95 -12.66
CA VAL A 308 12.74 2.69 -12.24
C VAL A 308 12.41 3.80 -13.23
N SER A 309 13.41 4.58 -13.64
CA SER A 309 13.25 5.71 -14.59
C SER A 309 12.69 5.27 -15.94
N ARG A 310 13.24 4.20 -16.54
CA ARG A 310 12.77 3.69 -17.85
C ARG A 310 11.38 3.08 -17.73
N THR A 311 11.11 2.36 -16.64
CA THR A 311 9.81 1.73 -16.40
C THR A 311 8.71 2.78 -16.17
N ALA A 312 8.97 3.83 -15.39
CA ALA A 312 8.03 4.93 -15.18
C ALA A 312 7.68 5.67 -16.48
N MET A 313 8.67 5.86 -17.36
CA MET A 313 8.42 6.40 -18.70
C MET A 313 7.58 5.44 -19.54
N GLY A 314 7.88 4.14 -19.51
CA GLY A 314 7.05 3.12 -20.18
C GLY A 314 5.59 3.18 -19.72
N GLU A 315 5.35 3.27 -18.41
CA GLU A 315 4.02 3.41 -17.82
C GLU A 315 3.30 4.67 -18.32
N GLN A 316 4.00 5.82 -18.37
CA GLN A 316 3.48 7.08 -18.91
C GLN A 316 2.99 6.92 -20.36
N TYR A 317 3.74 6.19 -21.19
CA TYR A 317 3.41 5.95 -22.61
C TYR A 317 2.60 4.68 -22.85
N GLN A 318 1.98 4.12 -21.81
CA GLN A 318 1.09 2.98 -21.88
C GLN A 318 1.75 1.69 -22.39
N ALA A 319 3.00 1.41 -22.02
CA ALA A 319 3.60 0.09 -22.17
C ALA A 319 2.73 -0.97 -21.48
N LYS A 320 2.42 -2.07 -22.18
CA LYS A 320 1.54 -3.13 -21.66
C LYS A 320 2.16 -4.51 -21.71
N THR A 321 3.17 -4.73 -22.52
CA THR A 321 3.78 -6.06 -22.67
C THR A 321 5.29 -6.02 -22.84
N GLN A 322 5.90 -7.22 -22.72
CA GLN A 322 7.32 -7.46 -22.91
C GLN A 322 7.83 -7.04 -24.29
N LEU A 323 6.92 -6.89 -25.27
CA LEU A 323 7.24 -6.32 -26.57
C LEU A 323 7.92 -4.97 -26.43
N THR A 324 7.55 -4.17 -25.42
CA THR A 324 8.15 -2.86 -25.16
C THR A 324 9.67 -2.95 -24.98
N GLY A 325 10.13 -3.86 -24.12
CA GLY A 325 11.56 -4.07 -23.88
C GLY A 325 12.27 -4.63 -25.11
N ILE A 326 11.62 -5.53 -25.86
CA ILE A 326 12.14 -6.08 -27.11
C ILE A 326 12.32 -4.98 -28.16
N VAL A 327 11.30 -4.14 -28.37
CA VAL A 327 11.35 -3.00 -29.29
C VAL A 327 12.42 -2.00 -28.87
N ALA A 328 12.59 -1.73 -27.58
CA ALA A 328 13.64 -0.86 -27.09
C ALA A 328 15.04 -1.39 -27.47
N GLY A 329 15.31 -2.68 -27.25
CA GLY A 329 16.58 -3.31 -27.62
C GLY A 329 16.82 -3.34 -29.13
N LEU A 330 15.79 -3.67 -29.93
CA LEU A 330 15.88 -3.64 -31.40
C LEU A 330 16.10 -2.23 -31.94
N SER A 331 15.41 -1.24 -31.37
CA SER A 331 15.59 0.17 -31.75
C SER A 331 17.00 0.66 -31.40
N MET A 332 17.59 0.18 -30.30
CA MET A 332 18.98 0.49 -29.94
C MET A 332 19.98 -0.12 -30.93
N ILE A 333 19.71 -1.32 -31.48
CA ILE A 333 20.51 -1.91 -32.57
C ILE A 333 20.49 -1.00 -33.80
N VAL A 334 19.30 -0.55 -34.22
CA VAL A 334 19.17 0.36 -35.37
C VAL A 334 19.93 1.68 -35.11
N LEU A 335 19.86 2.20 -33.89
CA LEU A 335 20.59 3.39 -33.46
C LEU A 335 22.11 3.22 -33.59
N LEU A 336 22.65 2.11 -33.09
CA LEU A 336 24.08 1.84 -33.09
C LEU A 336 24.64 1.62 -34.50
N LEU A 337 23.82 1.13 -35.42
CA LEU A 337 24.22 0.89 -36.81
C LEU A 337 24.12 2.14 -37.69
N CYS A 338 23.08 2.96 -37.50
CA CYS A 338 22.73 4.04 -38.44
C CYS A 338 22.64 5.43 -37.81
N GLY A 339 22.54 5.52 -36.48
CA GLY A 339 22.14 6.74 -35.76
C GLY A 339 23.18 7.30 -34.79
N THR A 340 24.36 6.72 -34.60
CA THR A 340 25.29 7.21 -33.56
C THR A 340 25.76 8.65 -33.76
N GLY A 341 25.76 9.14 -35.01
CA GLY A 341 26.18 10.49 -35.37
C GLY A 341 25.36 11.61 -34.71
N PHE A 342 24.09 11.41 -34.35
CA PHE A 342 23.31 12.47 -33.69
C PHE A 342 23.57 12.57 -32.17
N ILE A 343 24.10 11.51 -31.54
CA ILE A 343 24.22 11.42 -30.08
C ILE A 343 25.07 12.58 -29.53
N GLY A 344 26.16 12.92 -30.22
CA GLY A 344 27.07 14.00 -29.82
C GLY A 344 26.45 15.41 -29.81
N TYR A 345 25.26 15.58 -30.39
CA TYR A 345 24.54 16.86 -30.43
C TYR A 345 23.52 17.01 -29.32
N LEU A 346 23.25 15.98 -28.52
CA LEU A 346 22.24 16.04 -27.47
C LEU A 346 22.73 16.86 -26.27
N PRO A 347 22.04 17.97 -25.90
CA PRO A 347 22.39 18.75 -24.72
C PRO A 347 22.07 17.98 -23.44
N ILE A 348 23.05 17.87 -22.53
CA ILE A 348 22.89 17.20 -21.24
C ILE A 348 21.70 17.78 -20.44
N PRO A 349 21.48 19.11 -20.34
CA PRO A 349 20.41 19.67 -19.49
C PRO A 349 19.00 19.21 -19.88
N ILE A 350 18.74 19.03 -21.18
CA ILE A 350 17.46 18.51 -21.68
C ILE A 350 17.28 17.06 -21.26
N LEU A 351 18.32 16.25 -21.42
CA LEU A 351 18.30 14.83 -21.04
C LEU A 351 18.11 14.68 -19.53
N THR A 352 18.76 15.53 -18.74
CA THR A 352 18.61 15.57 -17.30
C THR A 352 17.19 15.95 -16.88
N ALA A 353 16.57 16.94 -17.54
CA ALA A 353 15.17 17.30 -17.30
C ALA A 353 14.20 16.15 -17.59
N ILE A 354 14.46 15.38 -18.65
CA ILE A 354 13.68 14.17 -18.99
C ILE A 354 13.75 13.13 -17.86
N VAL A 355 14.96 12.86 -17.35
CA VAL A 355 15.17 11.91 -16.24
C VAL A 355 14.47 12.38 -14.96
N ILE A 356 14.64 13.65 -14.57
CA ILE A 356 13.98 14.21 -13.38
C ILE A 356 12.46 14.11 -13.51
N SER A 357 11.91 14.46 -14.68
CA SER A 357 10.47 14.37 -14.91
C SER A 357 9.95 12.93 -14.82
N ALA A 358 10.69 11.93 -15.33
CA ALA A 358 10.33 10.52 -15.20
C ALA A 358 10.19 10.10 -13.73
N LEU A 359 11.23 10.39 -12.94
CA LEU A 359 11.35 9.94 -11.56
C LEU A 359 10.35 10.62 -10.62
N MET A 360 10.03 11.89 -10.86
CA MET A 360 8.99 12.56 -10.08
C MET A 360 7.59 11.93 -10.24
N GLY A 361 7.33 11.20 -11.34
CA GLY A 361 6.10 10.42 -11.50
C GLY A 361 6.14 9.03 -10.86
N ALA A 362 7.32 8.57 -10.46
CA ALA A 362 7.55 7.26 -9.86
C ALA A 362 7.59 7.30 -8.32
N THR A 363 7.72 8.49 -7.72
CA THR A 363 7.65 8.67 -6.27
C THR A 363 6.25 8.37 -5.73
N GLU A 364 6.17 7.80 -4.53
CA GLU A 364 4.90 7.40 -3.91
C GLU A 364 4.51 8.33 -2.74
N PHE A 365 4.68 9.64 -2.91
CA PHE A 365 4.27 10.60 -1.88
C PHE A 365 2.77 10.56 -1.56
N ASP A 366 1.93 10.17 -2.54
CA ASP A 366 0.49 9.95 -2.31
C ASP A 366 0.24 8.80 -1.33
N LEU A 367 1.06 7.74 -1.36
CA LEU A 367 0.98 6.65 -0.39
C LEU A 367 1.34 7.19 1.00
N ALA A 368 2.41 7.98 1.13
CA ALA A 368 2.79 8.58 2.40
C ALA A 368 1.66 9.41 3.02
N VAL A 369 0.94 10.22 2.22
CA VAL A 369 -0.21 11.00 2.69
C VAL A 369 -1.37 10.09 3.14
N ARG A 370 -1.66 9.01 2.41
CA ARG A 370 -2.68 8.02 2.82
C ARG A 370 -2.28 7.32 4.13
N LEU A 371 -1.04 6.87 4.23
CA LEU A 371 -0.51 6.21 5.43
C LEU A 371 -0.58 7.15 6.63
N TRP A 372 -0.23 8.43 6.47
CA TRP A 372 -0.35 9.43 7.54
C TRP A 372 -1.79 9.47 8.10
N LYS A 373 -2.81 9.44 7.23
CA LYS A 373 -4.22 9.48 7.64
C LYS A 373 -4.71 8.17 8.28
N VAL A 374 -4.22 7.02 7.81
CA VAL A 374 -4.73 5.69 8.23
C VAL A 374 -3.92 5.09 9.39
N SER A 375 -2.59 5.10 9.30
CA SER A 375 -1.70 4.49 10.30
C SER A 375 -0.39 5.26 10.41
N ARG A 376 -0.25 6.01 11.52
CA ARG A 376 0.99 6.73 11.85
C ARG A 376 2.20 5.81 11.92
N THR A 377 2.03 4.59 12.40
CA THR A 377 3.11 3.59 12.50
C THR A 377 3.59 3.17 11.12
N GLU A 378 2.69 2.87 10.19
CA GLU A 378 3.07 2.50 8.81
C GLU A 378 3.71 3.69 8.06
N PHE A 379 3.26 4.92 8.33
CA PHE A 379 3.94 6.11 7.83
C PHE A 379 5.38 6.22 8.35
N LEU A 380 5.63 5.94 9.64
CA LEU A 380 7.00 5.95 10.18
C LEU A 380 7.87 4.88 9.54
N ILE A 381 7.32 3.71 9.21
CA ILE A 381 8.03 2.67 8.45
C ILE A 381 8.41 3.18 7.06
N PHE A 382 7.47 3.81 6.34
CA PHE A 382 7.73 4.44 5.05
C PHE A 382 8.86 5.48 5.16
N MET A 383 8.79 6.38 6.14
CA MET A 383 9.82 7.42 6.34
C MET A 383 11.17 6.81 6.73
N GLY A 384 11.18 5.75 7.54
CA GLY A 384 12.39 5.02 7.91
C GLY A 384 13.08 4.38 6.71
N ALA A 385 12.31 3.73 5.82
CA ALA A 385 12.83 3.20 4.57
C ALA A 385 13.33 4.33 3.63
N PHE A 386 12.54 5.41 3.48
CA PHE A 386 12.88 6.56 2.64
C PHE A 386 14.19 7.22 3.06
N PHE A 387 14.32 7.61 4.32
CA PHE A 387 15.55 8.23 4.83
C PHE A 387 16.70 7.23 4.93
N GLY A 388 16.40 5.96 5.22
CA GLY A 388 17.42 4.90 5.20
C GLY A 388 18.08 4.78 3.83
N VAL A 389 17.30 4.80 2.75
CA VAL A 389 17.85 4.80 1.38
C VAL A 389 18.63 6.08 1.08
N LEU A 390 18.10 7.24 1.46
CA LEU A 390 18.70 8.53 1.14
C LEU A 390 20.03 8.75 1.87
N LEU A 391 20.12 8.35 3.14
CA LEU A 391 21.27 8.64 4.01
C LEU A 391 22.31 7.52 4.06
N LEU A 392 21.88 6.26 3.93
CA LEU A 392 22.73 5.08 4.17
C LEU A 392 22.84 4.17 2.94
N GLY A 393 22.23 4.55 1.83
CA GLY A 393 22.18 3.75 0.61
C GLY A 393 21.05 2.72 0.58
N THR A 394 20.82 2.18 -0.60
CA THR A 394 19.65 1.36 -0.93
C THR A 394 19.54 0.09 -0.09
N ILE A 395 20.65 -0.65 0.08
CA ILE A 395 20.68 -1.89 0.87
C ILE A 395 20.25 -1.62 2.31
N ASN A 396 20.86 -0.63 2.96
CA ASN A 396 20.62 -0.32 4.36
C ASN A 396 19.20 0.21 4.58
N GLY A 397 18.68 1.03 3.65
CA GLY A 397 17.31 1.51 3.68
C GLY A 397 16.28 0.38 3.64
N VAL A 398 16.49 -0.64 2.81
CA VAL A 398 15.63 -1.83 2.76
C VAL A 398 15.69 -2.61 4.08
N LEU A 399 16.89 -2.86 4.61
CA LEU A 399 17.05 -3.59 5.88
C LEU A 399 16.35 -2.87 7.03
N ILE A 400 16.49 -1.55 7.13
CA ILE A 400 15.79 -0.73 8.14
C ILE A 400 14.28 -0.89 7.97
N GLY A 401 13.76 -0.77 6.74
CA GLY A 401 12.34 -0.94 6.47
C GLY A 401 11.82 -2.32 6.89
N ILE A 402 12.55 -3.39 6.55
CA ILE A 402 12.20 -4.77 6.93
C ILE A 402 12.19 -4.95 8.45
N ILE A 403 13.23 -4.47 9.15
CA ILE A 403 13.32 -4.58 10.62
C ILE A 403 12.17 -3.81 11.27
N LEU A 404 11.86 -2.60 10.81
CA LEU A 404 10.74 -1.81 11.34
C LEU A 404 9.39 -2.48 11.07
N SER A 405 9.19 -3.06 9.88
CA SER A 405 7.98 -3.80 9.53
C SER A 405 7.79 -5.06 10.37
N PHE A 406 8.87 -5.84 10.61
CA PHE A 406 8.80 -6.98 11.51
C PHE A 406 8.52 -6.56 12.95
N THR A 407 9.15 -5.47 13.40
CA THR A 407 8.92 -4.93 14.75
C THR A 407 7.46 -4.53 14.94
N GLU A 408 6.87 -3.81 13.97
CA GLU A 408 5.46 -3.44 13.98
C GLU A 408 4.55 -4.67 14.00
N MET A 409 4.82 -5.65 13.15
CA MET A 409 4.07 -6.91 13.10
C MET A 409 4.09 -7.62 14.46
N ILE A 410 5.26 -7.70 15.11
CA ILE A 410 5.42 -8.32 16.43
C ILE A 410 4.62 -7.55 17.48
N ILE A 411 4.72 -6.21 17.51
CA ILE A 411 3.99 -5.36 18.46
C ILE A 411 2.48 -5.53 18.28
N ARG A 412 2.00 -5.48 17.03
CA ARG A 412 0.58 -5.62 16.67
C ARG A 412 0.03 -7.00 17.05
N THR A 413 0.80 -8.05 16.80
CA THR A 413 0.41 -9.42 17.16
C THR A 413 0.44 -9.65 18.68
N SER A 414 1.33 -8.95 19.38
CA SER A 414 1.45 -9.02 20.85
C SER A 414 0.37 -8.25 21.61
N LYS A 415 -0.30 -7.29 20.95
CA LYS A 415 -1.41 -6.49 21.51
C LYS A 415 -2.66 -6.61 20.63
N PRO A 416 -3.29 -7.79 20.57
CA PRO A 416 -4.42 -8.01 19.70
C PRO A 416 -5.68 -7.30 20.19
N SER A 417 -6.69 -7.23 19.33
CA SER A 417 -8.03 -6.75 19.71
C SER A 417 -8.64 -7.68 20.75
N ARG A 418 -9.18 -7.07 21.81
CA ARG A 418 -9.67 -7.75 23.01
C ARG A 418 -10.79 -6.94 23.63
N CYS A 419 -11.81 -7.62 24.15
CA CYS A 419 -12.96 -6.96 24.76
C CYS A 419 -13.60 -7.84 25.83
N PHE A 420 -14.38 -7.20 26.70
CA PHE A 420 -15.26 -7.89 27.64
C PHE A 420 -16.66 -7.94 27.04
N LEU A 421 -17.30 -9.10 27.16
CA LEU A 421 -18.60 -9.34 26.54
C LEU A 421 -19.75 -9.22 27.54
N GLY A 422 -20.86 -8.72 27.05
CA GLY A 422 -22.15 -8.70 27.73
C GLY A 422 -23.28 -9.13 26.81
N ILE A 423 -24.50 -8.95 27.29
CA ILE A 423 -25.72 -9.24 26.56
C ILE A 423 -26.63 -8.01 26.64
N GLN A 424 -27.30 -7.72 25.52
CA GLN A 424 -28.42 -6.80 25.52
C GLN A 424 -29.68 -7.51 26.03
N PRO A 425 -30.47 -6.91 26.94
CA PRO A 425 -31.69 -7.49 27.47
C PRO A 425 -32.63 -7.99 26.37
N GLY A 426 -33.12 -9.22 26.49
CA GLY A 426 -33.99 -9.89 25.52
C GLY A 426 -33.29 -10.54 24.34
N HIS A 427 -31.99 -10.32 24.16
CA HIS A 427 -31.17 -10.90 23.09
C HIS A 427 -30.36 -12.11 23.55
N ARG A 428 -29.89 -12.89 22.58
CA ARG A 428 -29.16 -14.15 22.82
C ARG A 428 -27.67 -14.07 22.53
N HIS A 429 -27.22 -13.04 21.82
CA HIS A 429 -25.85 -12.91 21.34
C HIS A 429 -24.99 -12.12 22.33
N PHE A 430 -23.73 -12.54 22.47
CA PHE A 430 -22.74 -11.82 23.26
C PHE A 430 -22.06 -10.74 22.40
N ARG A 431 -21.97 -9.53 22.94
CA ARG A 431 -21.45 -8.34 22.27
C ARG A 431 -20.45 -7.62 23.16
N ASP A 432 -19.58 -6.79 22.59
CA ASP A 432 -18.65 -5.98 23.38
C ASP A 432 -19.44 -5.02 24.28
N LEU A 433 -19.10 -4.96 25.57
CA LEU A 433 -19.69 -3.99 26.51
C LEU A 433 -19.49 -2.53 26.06
N LYS A 434 -18.50 -2.27 25.20
CA LYS A 434 -18.21 -0.94 24.65
C LYS A 434 -19.04 -0.60 23.41
N GLU A 435 -19.76 -1.56 22.81
CA GLU A 435 -20.59 -1.30 21.61
C GLU A 435 -21.82 -0.43 21.91
N GLY A 436 -22.31 -0.40 23.15
CA GLY A 436 -23.46 0.42 23.52
C GLY A 436 -23.87 0.31 24.99
N SER A 437 -24.51 1.36 25.50
CA SER A 437 -24.96 1.46 26.90
C SER A 437 -26.04 0.44 27.28
N GLN A 438 -26.72 -0.14 26.28
CA GLN A 438 -27.74 -1.17 26.41
C GLN A 438 -27.17 -2.59 26.61
N ILE A 439 -25.85 -2.76 26.58
CA ILE A 439 -25.19 -4.07 26.71
C ILE A 439 -24.67 -4.19 28.14
N HIS A 440 -25.14 -5.22 28.85
CA HIS A 440 -24.83 -5.41 30.27
C HIS A 440 -24.03 -6.69 30.50
N ALA A 441 -23.10 -6.64 31.44
CA ALA A 441 -22.37 -7.83 31.88
C ALA A 441 -23.31 -8.81 32.60
N ILE A 442 -22.97 -10.10 32.57
CA ILE A 442 -23.71 -11.12 33.33
C ILE A 442 -23.24 -11.06 34.78
N GLU A 443 -24.19 -11.06 35.71
CA GLU A 443 -23.89 -10.94 37.14
C GLU A 443 -22.96 -12.08 37.63
N GLY A 444 -21.85 -11.70 38.26
CA GLY A 444 -20.85 -12.65 38.78
C GLY A 444 -20.05 -13.40 37.71
N VAL A 445 -20.12 -13.02 36.43
CA VAL A 445 -19.39 -13.68 35.34
C VAL A 445 -18.62 -12.67 34.50
N VAL A 446 -17.31 -12.87 34.39
CA VAL A 446 -16.47 -12.15 33.44
C VAL A 446 -16.39 -12.96 32.15
N ILE A 447 -16.82 -12.39 31.03
CA ILE A 447 -16.64 -13.00 29.70
C ILE A 447 -15.63 -12.15 28.94
N TYR A 448 -14.48 -12.73 28.60
CA TYR A 448 -13.36 -12.03 27.98
C TYR A 448 -13.05 -12.65 26.61
N ARG A 449 -13.11 -11.85 25.55
CA ARG A 449 -12.79 -12.25 24.18
C ARG A 449 -11.37 -11.86 23.82
N PHE A 450 -10.59 -12.84 23.40
CA PHE A 450 -9.23 -12.64 22.92
C PHE A 450 -9.10 -13.01 21.44
N SER A 451 -8.80 -12.02 20.59
CA SER A 451 -8.91 -12.16 19.13
C SER A 451 -7.56 -12.43 18.43
N SER A 452 -6.73 -13.31 18.99
CA SER A 452 -5.44 -13.71 18.39
C SER A 452 -4.92 -15.04 18.97
N ASN A 453 -3.94 -15.64 18.30
CA ASN A 453 -3.19 -16.77 18.83
C ASN A 453 -2.57 -16.43 20.19
N LEU A 454 -2.48 -17.41 21.09
CA LEU A 454 -1.83 -17.25 22.39
C LEU A 454 -0.39 -17.72 22.31
N PHE A 455 0.53 -16.84 22.67
CA PHE A 455 1.96 -17.15 22.68
C PHE A 455 2.70 -16.33 23.74
N PHE A 456 3.99 -16.60 23.91
CA PHE A 456 4.83 -15.94 24.92
C PHE A 456 4.74 -14.41 24.93
N GLY A 457 4.48 -13.77 23.78
CA GLY A 457 4.45 -12.32 23.63
C GLY A 457 3.16 -11.65 24.12
N ASN A 458 2.05 -12.38 24.23
CA ASN A 458 0.74 -11.79 24.56
C ASN A 458 0.00 -12.44 25.72
N ILE A 459 0.41 -13.63 26.19
CA ILE A 459 -0.28 -14.33 27.28
C ILE A 459 -0.34 -13.50 28.57
N GLN A 460 0.69 -12.70 28.84
CA GLN A 460 0.70 -11.81 30.01
C GLN A 460 -0.37 -10.72 29.94
N VAL A 461 -0.77 -10.28 28.73
CA VAL A 461 -1.85 -9.31 28.53
C VAL A 461 -3.18 -9.96 28.90
N LEU A 462 -3.45 -11.17 28.38
CA LEU A 462 -4.65 -11.93 28.73
C LEU A 462 -4.74 -12.16 30.24
N GLN A 463 -3.64 -12.59 30.86
CA GLN A 463 -3.61 -12.86 32.30
C GLN A 463 -3.93 -11.60 33.11
N ARG A 464 -3.26 -10.47 32.81
CA ARG A 464 -3.50 -9.20 33.51
C ARG A 464 -4.92 -8.71 33.34
N ASP A 465 -5.46 -8.77 32.12
CA ASP A 465 -6.82 -8.30 31.87
C ASP A 465 -7.86 -9.10 32.66
N ILE A 466 -7.69 -10.42 32.71
CA ILE A 466 -8.56 -11.28 33.50
C ILE A 466 -8.40 -10.94 34.98
N GLU A 467 -7.18 -10.90 35.49
CA GLU A 467 -6.90 -10.61 36.90
C GLU A 467 -7.45 -9.24 37.34
N ASP A 468 -7.26 -8.19 36.53
CA ASP A 468 -7.72 -6.82 36.77
C ASP A 468 -9.26 -6.70 36.70
N SER A 469 -9.93 -7.62 36.00
CA SER A 469 -11.40 -7.62 35.86
C SER A 469 -12.14 -8.38 36.95
N ILE A 470 -11.42 -9.14 37.79
CA ILE A 470 -12.03 -9.94 38.87
C ILE A 470 -12.49 -9.01 40.00
N LYS A 471 -13.77 -9.13 40.34
CA LYS A 471 -14.42 -8.49 41.49
C LYS A 471 -14.60 -9.50 42.63
N SER A 472 -14.92 -9.02 43.83
CA SER A 472 -15.14 -9.88 45.01
C SER A 472 -16.31 -10.85 44.87
N ASP A 473 -17.28 -10.55 44.01
CA ASP A 473 -18.47 -11.35 43.70
C ASP A 473 -18.31 -12.19 42.43
N THR A 474 -17.15 -12.18 41.79
CA THR A 474 -16.89 -12.95 40.57
C THR A 474 -16.88 -14.44 40.88
N LYS A 475 -17.77 -15.20 40.22
CA LYS A 475 -17.91 -16.65 40.35
C LYS A 475 -17.26 -17.41 39.20
N ALA A 476 -17.16 -16.80 38.03
CA ALA A 476 -16.42 -17.39 36.92
C ALA A 476 -15.83 -16.38 35.94
N VAL A 477 -14.85 -16.88 35.20
CA VAL A 477 -14.24 -16.25 34.04
C VAL A 477 -14.42 -17.19 32.85
N ILE A 478 -14.98 -16.67 31.76
CA ILE A 478 -15.13 -17.38 30.48
C ILE A 478 -14.24 -16.69 29.46
N LEU A 479 -13.21 -17.39 28.99
CA LEU A 479 -12.42 -17.00 27.85
C LEU A 479 -13.15 -17.40 26.56
N ASP A 480 -13.62 -16.41 25.80
CA ASP A 480 -14.02 -16.57 24.40
C ASP A 480 -12.72 -16.61 23.57
N ALA A 481 -12.36 -17.83 23.17
CA ALA A 481 -11.19 -18.16 22.40
C ALA A 481 -11.50 -18.37 20.91
N GLY A 482 -12.61 -17.80 20.40
CA GLY A 482 -12.97 -17.90 18.98
C GLY A 482 -11.91 -17.35 18.03
N GLY A 483 -11.08 -16.40 18.48
CA GLY A 483 -9.94 -15.87 17.71
C GLY A 483 -8.60 -16.58 17.94
N VAL A 484 -8.54 -17.60 18.80
CA VAL A 484 -7.31 -18.33 19.13
C VAL A 484 -7.14 -19.50 18.16
N GLY A 485 -6.20 -19.40 17.23
CA GLY A 485 -5.87 -20.46 16.27
C GLY A 485 -4.75 -21.40 16.70
N SER A 486 -3.84 -20.94 17.57
CA SER A 486 -2.76 -21.75 18.15
C SER A 486 -2.37 -21.27 19.55
N ILE A 487 -1.77 -22.18 20.33
CA ILE A 487 -1.21 -21.95 21.67
C ILE A 487 0.23 -22.50 21.70
N ASP A 488 1.19 -21.69 22.14
CA ASP A 488 2.56 -22.18 22.38
C ASP A 488 2.74 -22.72 23.81
N ILE A 489 3.90 -23.34 24.08
CA ILE A 489 4.18 -23.95 25.39
C ILE A 489 4.16 -22.94 26.54
N THR A 490 4.68 -21.73 26.33
CA THR A 490 4.70 -20.69 27.37
C THR A 490 3.30 -20.20 27.70
N ALA A 491 2.46 -20.03 26.68
CA ALA A 491 1.07 -19.66 26.85
C ALA A 491 0.27 -20.75 27.56
N ALA A 492 0.53 -22.02 27.21
CA ALA A 492 -0.08 -23.17 27.88
C ALA A 492 0.27 -23.22 29.37
N ASP A 493 1.55 -23.12 29.74
CA ASP A 493 1.98 -23.13 31.15
C ASP A 493 1.34 -21.99 31.95
N ARG A 494 1.30 -20.79 31.37
CA ARG A 494 0.67 -19.61 32.00
C ARG A 494 -0.84 -19.76 32.12
N LEU A 495 -1.50 -20.37 31.13
CA LEU A 495 -2.92 -20.69 31.21
C LEU A 495 -3.19 -21.71 32.32
N ALA A 496 -2.33 -22.71 32.51
CA ALA A 496 -2.42 -23.66 33.61
C ALA A 496 -2.29 -22.97 34.97
N MET A 497 -1.34 -22.03 35.09
CA MET A 497 -1.15 -21.24 36.32
C MET A 497 -2.37 -20.35 36.61
N LEU A 498 -2.90 -19.69 35.58
CA LEU A 498 -4.12 -18.88 35.70
C LEU A 498 -5.31 -19.73 36.11
N TYR A 499 -5.51 -20.89 35.48
CA TYR A 499 -6.56 -21.85 35.82
C TYR A 499 -6.51 -22.22 37.31
N LYS A 500 -5.34 -22.66 37.80
CA LYS A 500 -5.15 -23.04 39.20
C LYS A 500 -5.35 -21.86 40.16
N SER A 501 -4.84 -20.68 39.81
CA SER A 501 -5.00 -19.49 40.66
C SER A 501 -6.46 -19.05 40.79
N LEU A 502 -7.25 -19.19 39.72
CA LEU A 502 -8.69 -18.93 39.76
C LEU A 502 -9.43 -19.99 40.58
N GLU A 503 -9.06 -21.27 40.42
CA GLU A 503 -9.62 -22.38 41.18
C GLU A 503 -9.36 -22.24 42.70
N GLU A 504 -8.15 -21.83 43.10
CA GLU A 504 -7.79 -21.53 44.49
C GLU A 504 -8.63 -20.38 45.08
N LYS A 505 -9.09 -19.44 44.26
CA LYS A 505 -10.00 -18.35 44.64
C LYS A 505 -11.47 -18.75 44.62
N GLY A 506 -11.79 -20.00 44.26
CA GLY A 506 -13.16 -20.48 44.09
C GLY A 506 -13.86 -19.95 42.82
N ILE A 507 -13.09 -19.44 41.85
CA ILE A 507 -13.60 -18.88 40.59
C ILE A 507 -13.47 -19.95 39.49
N GLY A 508 -14.59 -20.29 38.84
CA GLY A 508 -14.57 -21.22 37.71
C GLY A 508 -13.94 -20.59 36.46
N PHE A 509 -12.92 -21.21 35.88
CA PHE A 509 -12.35 -20.77 34.60
C PHE A 509 -12.82 -21.68 33.46
N TYR A 510 -13.36 -21.09 32.39
CA TYR A 510 -13.81 -21.82 31.20
C TYR A 510 -13.16 -21.27 29.93
N MET A 511 -12.79 -22.17 29.03
CA MET A 511 -12.35 -21.83 27.67
C MET A 511 -13.40 -22.27 26.65
N THR A 512 -13.81 -21.36 25.76
CA THR A 512 -14.96 -21.54 24.86
C THR A 512 -14.72 -21.03 23.43
N GLU A 513 -15.58 -21.44 22.49
CA GLU A 513 -15.64 -20.96 21.09
C GLU A 513 -14.42 -21.25 20.20
N HIS A 514 -13.35 -21.85 20.73
CA HIS A 514 -12.14 -22.18 19.96
C HIS A 514 -12.33 -23.31 18.95
N ILE A 515 -11.47 -23.31 17.93
CA ILE A 515 -11.42 -24.36 16.92
C ILE A 515 -10.90 -25.70 17.48
N ALA A 516 -11.28 -26.81 16.85
CA ALA A 516 -10.97 -28.16 17.34
C ALA A 516 -9.47 -28.46 17.50
N SER A 517 -8.61 -27.87 16.65
CA SER A 517 -7.15 -28.06 16.71
C SER A 517 -6.54 -27.57 18.03
N ILE A 518 -7.17 -26.61 18.71
CA ILE A 518 -6.73 -26.16 20.03
C ILE A 518 -6.89 -27.28 21.07
N ASN A 519 -7.94 -28.11 21.01
CA ASN A 519 -8.08 -29.24 21.92
C ASN A 519 -6.95 -30.26 21.76
N GLU A 520 -6.46 -30.48 20.53
CA GLU A 520 -5.29 -31.31 20.28
C GLU A 520 -4.02 -30.70 20.89
N GLN A 521 -3.85 -29.38 20.75
CA GLN A 521 -2.72 -28.66 21.34
C GLN A 521 -2.77 -28.71 22.87
N LEU A 522 -3.92 -28.45 23.50
CA LEU A 522 -4.10 -28.55 24.95
C LEU A 522 -3.69 -29.93 25.48
N ARG A 523 -4.12 -31.03 24.83
CA ARG A 523 -3.70 -32.39 25.22
C ARG A 523 -2.19 -32.60 25.08
N LYS A 524 -1.60 -32.16 23.96
CA LYS A 524 -0.15 -32.29 23.71
C LYS A 524 0.71 -31.43 24.65
N LEU A 525 0.18 -30.29 25.08
CA LEU A 525 0.84 -29.33 25.96
C LEU A 525 0.55 -29.59 27.46
N GLY A 526 -0.09 -30.71 27.81
CA GLY A 526 -0.32 -31.11 29.21
C GLY A 526 -1.54 -30.49 29.89
N LEU A 527 -2.40 -29.78 29.16
CA LEU A 527 -3.66 -29.17 29.62
C LEU A 527 -4.90 -30.05 29.35
N GLY A 528 -4.69 -31.35 29.05
CA GLY A 528 -5.78 -32.29 28.75
C GLY A 528 -6.82 -32.40 29.88
N TYR A 529 -6.38 -32.28 31.14
CA TYR A 529 -7.23 -32.34 32.33
C TYR A 529 -8.33 -31.26 32.31
N MET A 530 -8.08 -30.06 31.76
CA MET A 530 -9.12 -29.04 31.66
C MET A 530 -10.30 -29.48 30.80
N ILE A 531 -10.08 -30.35 29.83
CA ILE A 531 -11.14 -30.94 29.00
C ILE A 531 -11.92 -31.97 29.83
N GLU A 532 -11.19 -32.82 30.56
CA GLU A 532 -11.75 -33.89 31.41
C GLU A 532 -12.58 -33.32 32.56
N ASP A 533 -12.11 -32.25 33.20
CA ASP A 533 -12.78 -31.48 34.26
C ASP A 533 -13.96 -30.65 33.74
N GLY A 534 -14.16 -30.64 32.43
CA GLY A 534 -15.25 -29.93 31.78
C GLY A 534 -15.10 -28.41 31.76
N ARG A 535 -13.88 -27.90 31.90
CA ARG A 535 -13.53 -26.48 31.83
C ARG A 535 -13.33 -26.00 30.40
N VAL A 536 -13.27 -26.92 29.44
CA VAL A 536 -13.26 -26.61 28.00
C VAL A 536 -14.63 -26.94 27.42
N ARG A 537 -15.33 -25.93 26.88
CA ARG A 537 -16.68 -26.05 26.33
C ARG A 537 -16.78 -25.52 24.92
N ARG A 538 -17.74 -26.04 24.15
CA ARG A 538 -17.93 -25.61 22.76
C ARG A 538 -18.44 -24.18 22.66
N THR A 539 -19.34 -23.77 23.56
CA THR A 539 -19.94 -22.43 23.52
C THR A 539 -20.00 -21.79 24.90
N ILE A 540 -20.05 -20.46 24.92
CA ILE A 540 -20.23 -19.68 26.15
C ILE A 540 -21.53 -20.10 26.87
N HIS A 541 -22.59 -20.39 26.12
CA HIS A 541 -23.88 -20.82 26.70
C HIS A 541 -23.79 -22.13 27.49
N ILE A 542 -22.95 -23.08 27.06
CA ILE A 542 -22.75 -24.35 27.78
C ILE A 542 -21.95 -24.08 29.06
N ALA A 543 -20.91 -23.25 29.00
CA ALA A 543 -20.14 -22.87 30.18
C ALA A 543 -21.02 -22.19 31.25
N LEU A 544 -21.89 -21.25 30.85
CA LEU A 544 -22.87 -20.63 31.75
C LEU A 544 -23.84 -21.66 32.35
N LYS A 545 -24.31 -22.62 31.53
CA LYS A 545 -25.21 -23.67 32.01
C LYS A 545 -24.56 -24.57 33.06
N ASP A 546 -23.28 -24.90 32.90
CA ASP A 546 -22.52 -25.69 33.89
C ASP A 546 -22.43 -24.99 35.24
N MET A 547 -22.52 -23.66 35.26
CA MET A 547 -22.57 -22.86 36.47
C MET A 547 -23.98 -22.67 37.05
N GLY A 548 -25.00 -23.27 36.45
CA GLY A 548 -26.40 -23.06 36.81
C GLY A 548 -26.98 -21.73 36.32
N ILE A 549 -26.26 -21.00 35.46
CA ILE A 549 -26.71 -19.73 34.87
C ILE A 549 -27.46 -20.01 33.57
N GLY A 550 -28.79 -20.08 33.69
CA GLY A 550 -29.72 -20.31 32.58
C GLY A 550 -30.15 -19.02 31.89
N ARG A 551 -30.90 -19.16 30.79
CA ARG A 551 -31.58 -18.03 30.15
C ARG A 551 -32.98 -17.83 30.76
N PRO A 552 -33.45 -16.57 30.88
CA PRO A 552 -32.71 -15.33 30.64
C PRO A 552 -31.60 -15.12 31.68
N TYR A 553 -30.46 -14.58 31.23
CA TYR A 553 -29.27 -14.44 32.08
C TYR A 553 -29.43 -13.27 33.06
N PRO A 554 -28.99 -13.39 34.32
CA PRO A 554 -28.96 -12.28 35.26
C PRO A 554 -27.94 -11.23 34.80
N LEU A 555 -28.33 -9.95 34.75
CA LEU A 555 -27.49 -8.86 34.28
C LEU A 555 -27.08 -7.94 35.43
N GLU A 556 -25.87 -7.39 35.38
CA GLU A 556 -25.40 -6.39 36.34
C GLU A 556 -26.28 -5.12 36.29
N GLY A 557 -26.38 -4.42 37.43
CA GLY A 557 -27.10 -3.15 37.53
C GLY A 557 -28.61 -3.27 37.75
N GLY A 558 -29.11 -4.46 38.12
CA GLY A 558 -30.54 -4.68 38.40
C GLY A 558 -31.43 -4.62 37.16
N VAL A 559 -30.85 -4.83 35.97
CA VAL A 559 -31.56 -4.77 34.69
C VAL A 559 -32.30 -6.07 34.45
N GLU A 560 -33.62 -6.00 34.31
CA GLU A 560 -34.43 -7.18 33.98
C GLU A 560 -34.17 -7.66 32.54
N ASN A 561 -33.70 -8.89 32.42
CA ASN A 561 -33.44 -9.55 31.13
C ASN A 561 -34.69 -10.28 30.61
N VAL A 562 -35.78 -9.56 30.38
CA VAL A 562 -37.04 -10.17 29.92
C VAL A 562 -36.96 -10.54 28.43
N GLU A 563 -37.52 -11.68 28.05
CA GLU A 563 -37.58 -12.08 26.64
C GLU A 563 -38.48 -11.12 25.86
N ARG A 564 -37.88 -10.33 24.96
CA ARG A 564 -38.58 -9.34 24.14
C ARG A 564 -39.32 -10.00 22.97
N SER A 565 -40.36 -9.35 22.44
CA SER A 565 -41.08 -9.81 21.25
C SER A 565 -40.16 -9.94 20.03
N ALA A 566 -40.50 -10.83 19.08
CA ALA A 566 -39.68 -11.09 17.90
C ALA A 566 -39.54 -9.87 16.96
N SER A 567 -40.53 -8.97 16.96
CA SER A 567 -40.47 -7.68 16.26
C SER A 567 -39.46 -6.74 16.93
N ARG A 568 -39.50 -6.63 18.26
CA ARG A 568 -38.55 -5.79 19.02
C ARG A 568 -37.10 -6.25 18.91
N LYS A 569 -36.85 -7.57 18.89
CA LYS A 569 -35.49 -8.10 18.63
C LYS A 569 -35.00 -7.79 17.21
N ARG A 570 -35.90 -7.71 16.22
CA ARG A 570 -35.53 -7.35 14.83
C ARG A 570 -35.18 -5.88 14.71
N ALA A 571 -35.94 -4.99 15.35
CA ALA A 571 -35.65 -3.56 15.44
C ALA A 571 -34.27 -3.31 16.07
N ASP A 572 -34.08 -3.78 17.30
CA ASP A 572 -32.82 -3.65 18.03
C ASP A 572 -31.59 -4.14 17.22
N ASN A 573 -31.72 -5.24 16.46
CA ASN A 573 -30.62 -5.78 15.67
C ASN A 573 -30.26 -4.92 14.46
N LYS A 574 -31.21 -4.26 13.80
CA LYS A 574 -30.96 -3.46 12.58
C LYS A 574 -30.20 -2.17 12.88
N VAL A 575 -30.65 -1.43 13.89
CA VAL A 575 -29.94 -0.23 14.40
C VAL A 575 -28.50 -0.60 14.78
N GLN A 576 -28.35 -1.75 15.44
CA GLN A 576 -27.05 -2.21 15.86
C GLN A 576 -26.17 -2.70 14.72
N GLU A 577 -26.71 -3.24 13.64
CA GLU A 577 -25.93 -3.55 12.44
C GLU A 577 -25.35 -2.27 11.83
N PHE A 578 -26.10 -1.17 11.84
CA PHE A 578 -25.62 0.12 11.36
C PHE A 578 -24.54 0.71 12.28
N VAL A 579 -24.80 0.76 13.59
CA VAL A 579 -23.82 1.22 14.58
C VAL A 579 -22.58 0.33 14.61
N TRP A 580 -22.73 -0.97 14.43
CA TRP A 580 -21.61 -1.90 14.31
C TRP A 580 -20.79 -1.64 13.04
N ALA A 581 -21.44 -1.33 11.92
CA ALA A 581 -20.78 -1.08 10.64
C ALA A 581 -19.99 0.25 10.62
N TYR A 582 -20.53 1.30 11.23
CA TYR A 582 -20.00 2.66 11.12
C TYR A 582 -19.43 3.23 12.44
N GLY A 583 -19.66 2.57 13.57
CA GLY A 583 -19.10 2.93 14.87
C GLY A 583 -19.41 4.37 15.26
N ALA A 584 -18.37 5.14 15.58
CA ALA A 584 -18.49 6.56 15.95
C ALA A 584 -18.92 7.47 14.77
N GLU A 585 -18.83 7.01 13.52
CA GLU A 585 -19.23 7.78 12.34
C GLU A 585 -20.71 7.57 11.96
N SER A 586 -21.47 6.79 12.75
CA SER A 586 -22.84 6.41 12.39
C SER A 586 -23.74 7.62 12.09
N GLU A 587 -23.72 8.65 12.94
CA GLU A 587 -24.51 9.88 12.73
C GLU A 587 -24.12 10.60 11.41
N GLU A 588 -22.82 10.78 11.16
CA GLU A 588 -22.33 11.44 9.93
C GLU A 588 -22.69 10.63 8.68
N GLN A 589 -22.74 9.30 8.78
CA GLN A 589 -23.12 8.43 7.67
C GLN A 589 -24.64 8.47 7.41
N ILE A 590 -25.46 8.61 8.45
CA ILE A 590 -26.90 8.85 8.31
C ILE A 590 -27.13 10.16 7.55
N GLU A 591 -26.48 11.24 7.99
CA GLU A 591 -26.57 12.56 7.33
C GLU A 591 -26.12 12.50 5.85
N LYS A 592 -25.00 11.81 5.56
CA LYS A 592 -24.56 11.58 4.18
C LYS A 592 -25.60 10.82 3.35
N GLN A 593 -26.26 9.82 3.91
CA GLN A 593 -27.32 9.10 3.20
C GLN A 593 -28.52 9.99 2.91
N ILE A 594 -28.92 10.85 3.87
CA ILE A 594 -29.99 11.82 3.68
C ILE A 594 -29.64 12.78 2.53
N VAL A 595 -28.43 13.33 2.50
CA VAL A 595 -27.98 14.20 1.40
C VAL A 595 -28.00 13.46 0.05
N LEU A 596 -27.53 12.21 -0.01
CA LEU A 596 -27.57 11.39 -1.22
C LEU A 596 -29.00 11.11 -1.69
N GLN A 597 -29.92 10.88 -0.75
CA GLN A 597 -31.34 10.67 -1.02
C GLN A 597 -32.01 11.93 -1.56
N ILE A 598 -31.72 13.10 -0.97
CA ILE A 598 -32.17 14.41 -1.48
C ILE A 598 -31.62 14.66 -2.90
N GLN A 599 -30.36 14.29 -3.17
CA GLN A 599 -29.80 14.37 -4.53
C GLN A 599 -30.45 13.38 -5.51
N GLN A 600 -30.88 12.21 -5.02
CA GLN A 600 -31.60 11.23 -5.82
C GLN A 600 -33.02 11.73 -6.13
N LEU A 601 -33.70 12.35 -5.15
CA LEU A 601 -34.97 13.05 -5.33
C LEU A 601 -34.85 14.10 -6.44
N LYS A 602 -33.76 14.87 -6.48
CA LYS A 602 -33.49 15.84 -7.56
C LYS A 602 -33.43 15.20 -8.95
N LYS A 603 -33.07 13.92 -9.06
CA LYS A 603 -32.95 13.18 -10.33
C LYS A 603 -34.22 12.43 -10.72
N THR A 604 -34.94 11.87 -9.74
CA THR A 604 -36.09 10.97 -10.01
C THR A 604 -37.44 11.59 -9.70
N GLY A 605 -37.51 12.64 -8.88
CA GLY A 605 -38.76 13.24 -8.39
C GLY A 605 -39.61 12.32 -7.50
N ASP A 606 -39.04 11.17 -7.12
CA ASP A 606 -39.73 10.08 -6.43
C ASP A 606 -39.66 10.28 -4.91
N MET A 607 -40.72 10.84 -4.35
CA MET A 607 -40.82 11.15 -2.92
C MET A 607 -40.95 9.90 -2.03
N GLU A 608 -41.45 8.77 -2.56
CA GLU A 608 -41.61 7.55 -1.73
C GLU A 608 -40.25 6.96 -1.35
N LYS A 609 -39.25 7.08 -2.24
CA LYS A 609 -37.88 6.64 -1.93
C LYS A 609 -37.18 7.51 -0.89
N LEU A 610 -37.59 8.76 -0.71
CA LEU A 610 -37.04 9.66 0.30
C LEU A 610 -37.41 9.23 1.71
N PHE A 611 -38.63 8.70 1.90
CA PHE A 611 -39.13 8.27 3.21
C PHE A 611 -38.48 6.99 3.72
N HIS A 612 -37.99 6.14 2.82
CA HIS A 612 -37.51 4.80 3.17
C HIS A 612 -36.01 4.58 2.99
N GLY A 613 -35.22 5.59 2.62
CA GLY A 613 -33.78 5.38 2.51
C GLY A 613 -33.37 4.44 1.36
N SER A 614 -32.09 4.04 1.32
CA SER A 614 -31.62 2.90 0.50
C SER A 614 -32.03 1.55 1.10
N TRP A 615 -32.62 1.60 2.31
CA TRP A 615 -32.96 0.49 3.16
C TRP A 615 -34.48 0.41 3.24
N SER A 616 -35.09 -0.25 2.25
CA SER A 616 -36.56 -0.38 2.08
C SER A 616 -37.35 -0.98 3.26
N HIS A 617 -36.72 -1.22 4.41
CA HIS A 617 -37.25 -1.92 5.57
C HIS A 617 -36.71 -1.31 6.89
N MET A 618 -36.71 0.03 7.02
CA MET A 618 -36.47 0.69 8.32
C MET A 618 -37.61 0.32 9.30
N ASP A 619 -37.32 0.31 10.61
CA ASP A 619 -38.38 0.10 11.60
C ASP A 619 -39.08 1.42 11.95
N ALA A 620 -40.21 1.36 12.66
CA ALA A 620 -41.03 2.54 12.91
C ALA A 620 -40.32 3.61 13.78
N PHE A 621 -39.31 3.26 14.59
CA PHE A 621 -38.54 4.25 15.34
C PHE A 621 -37.46 4.89 14.49
N ASP A 622 -36.79 4.11 13.64
CA ASP A 622 -35.81 4.60 12.68
C ASP A 622 -36.47 5.45 11.59
N GLU A 623 -37.69 5.09 11.15
CA GLU A 623 -38.49 5.90 10.22
C GLU A 623 -38.88 7.26 10.85
N ASP A 624 -39.14 7.30 12.16
CA ASP A 624 -39.48 8.53 12.89
C ASP A 624 -38.26 9.46 13.09
N GLU A 625 -37.08 8.88 13.38
CA GLU A 625 -35.80 9.60 13.50
C GLU A 625 -35.29 10.05 12.11
N TRP A 626 -35.49 9.23 11.08
CA TRP A 626 -35.24 9.59 9.69
C TRP A 626 -36.14 10.75 9.23
N LEU A 627 -37.44 10.71 9.59
CA LEU A 627 -38.37 11.82 9.33
C LEU A 627 -37.96 13.12 10.04
N GLU A 628 -37.49 13.04 11.29
CA GLU A 628 -36.98 14.22 12.01
C GLU A 628 -35.81 14.87 11.27
N HIS A 629 -34.84 14.09 10.80
CA HIS A 629 -33.76 14.65 10.01
C HIS A 629 -34.23 15.17 8.65
N LEU A 630 -35.21 14.53 8.00
CA LEU A 630 -35.83 15.08 6.78
C LEU A 630 -36.51 16.43 7.04
N GLU A 631 -37.13 16.63 8.21
CA GLU A 631 -37.72 17.89 8.63
C GLU A 631 -36.68 18.99 8.87
N GLU A 632 -35.51 18.66 9.45
CA GLU A 632 -34.40 19.60 9.56
C GLU A 632 -33.97 20.13 8.16
N HIS A 633 -34.15 19.31 7.11
CA HIS A 633 -33.86 19.65 5.72
C HIS A 633 -35.09 20.08 4.89
N LEU A 634 -36.25 20.36 5.51
CA LEU A 634 -37.51 20.66 4.81
C LEU A 634 -37.36 21.73 3.73
N LYS A 635 -36.71 22.86 4.05
CA LYS A 635 -36.54 23.98 3.10
C LYS A 635 -35.71 23.59 1.87
N GLU A 636 -34.71 22.72 2.03
CA GLU A 636 -33.91 22.22 0.92
C GLU A 636 -34.73 21.28 0.03
N ILE A 637 -35.54 20.41 0.66
CA ILE A 637 -36.44 19.47 -0.01
C ILE A 637 -37.52 20.23 -0.81
N VAL A 638 -38.07 21.32 -0.26
CA VAL A 638 -39.02 22.24 -0.94
C VAL A 638 -38.40 22.88 -2.17
N ASN A 639 -37.21 23.48 -2.00
CA ASN A 639 -36.49 24.13 -3.09
C ASN A 639 -36.14 23.17 -4.24
N ILE A 640 -35.91 21.89 -3.94
CA ILE A 640 -35.50 20.88 -4.92
C ILE A 640 -36.71 20.19 -5.57
N SER A 641 -37.74 19.86 -4.80
CA SER A 641 -38.93 19.15 -5.30
C SER A 641 -39.89 20.05 -6.07
N GLY A 642 -39.79 21.39 -5.89
CA GLY A 642 -40.68 22.37 -6.50
C GLY A 642 -42.12 22.33 -5.96
N LYS A 643 -42.35 21.59 -4.88
CA LYS A 643 -43.63 21.54 -4.15
C LYS A 643 -43.62 22.58 -3.03
N ASP A 644 -44.79 23.06 -2.66
CA ASP A 644 -44.90 24.02 -1.56
C ASP A 644 -44.53 23.40 -0.21
N GLU A 645 -44.02 24.24 0.68
CA GLU A 645 -43.52 23.86 2.01
C GLU A 645 -44.60 23.20 2.88
N LYS A 646 -45.85 23.63 2.74
CA LYS A 646 -46.99 23.01 3.43
C LYS A 646 -47.27 21.60 2.95
N THR A 647 -47.33 21.36 1.65
CA THR A 647 -47.62 20.04 1.07
C THR A 647 -46.57 18.99 1.46
N ILE A 648 -45.30 19.39 1.64
CA ILE A 648 -44.25 18.46 2.08
C ILE A 648 -44.36 18.20 3.58
N ALA A 649 -44.56 19.25 4.38
CA ALA A 649 -44.77 19.11 5.83
C ALA A 649 -46.01 18.26 6.15
N GLU A 650 -47.12 18.44 5.44
CA GLU A 650 -48.33 17.62 5.55
C GLU A 650 -48.07 16.14 5.22
N ARG A 651 -47.21 15.85 4.23
CA ARG A 651 -46.81 14.47 3.93
C ARG A 651 -45.93 13.86 5.01
N PHE A 652 -45.05 14.66 5.62
CA PHE A 652 -44.19 14.21 6.71
C PHE A 652 -45.04 13.83 7.92
N GLU A 653 -45.97 14.70 8.31
CA GLU A 653 -46.91 14.42 9.42
C GLU A 653 -47.82 13.22 9.10
N LYS A 654 -48.35 13.11 7.89
CA LYS A 654 -49.17 11.95 7.52
C LYS A 654 -48.39 10.63 7.58
N HIS A 655 -47.14 10.62 7.11
CA HIS A 655 -46.30 9.43 7.21
C HIS A 655 -45.93 9.12 8.67
N ARG A 656 -45.71 10.16 9.48
CA ARG A 656 -45.51 10.05 10.93
C ARG A 656 -46.74 9.48 11.64
N GLU A 657 -47.94 9.81 11.19
CA GLU A 657 -49.18 9.23 11.71
C GLU A 657 -49.32 7.75 11.34
N GLU A 658 -48.96 7.37 10.11
CA GLU A 658 -48.90 5.96 9.68
C GLU A 658 -47.88 5.15 10.50
N ILE A 659 -46.74 5.75 10.84
CA ILE A 659 -45.74 5.18 11.75
C ILE A 659 -46.33 5.03 13.15
N HIS A 660 -46.98 6.06 13.69
CA HIS A 660 -47.59 6.03 15.02
C HIS A 660 -48.72 4.99 15.13
N ILE A 661 -49.55 4.85 14.10
CA ILE A 661 -50.58 3.80 14.02
C ILE A 661 -49.93 2.42 14.02
N ARG A 662 -48.88 2.20 13.22
CA ARG A 662 -48.10 0.94 13.23
C ARG A 662 -47.50 0.67 14.61
N ILE A 663 -46.92 1.66 15.28
CA ILE A 663 -46.36 1.50 16.64
C ILE A 663 -47.45 1.17 17.65
N ARG A 664 -48.60 1.84 17.60
CA ARG A 664 -49.71 1.58 18.50
C ARG A 664 -50.29 0.17 18.31
N ASP A 665 -50.44 -0.25 17.07
CA ASP A 665 -51.10 -1.51 16.71
C ASP A 665 -50.14 -2.72 16.85
N GLU A 666 -48.85 -2.56 16.54
CA GLU A 666 -47.82 -3.62 16.67
C GLU A 666 -47.14 -3.64 18.06
N HIS A 667 -47.11 -2.51 18.76
CA HIS A 667 -46.34 -2.29 19.99
C HIS A 667 -47.08 -1.38 21.02
N PRO A 668 -48.28 -1.74 21.52
CA PRO A 668 -49.11 -0.90 22.37
C PRO A 668 -48.44 -0.45 23.69
N GLU A 669 -47.54 -1.27 24.26
CA GLU A 669 -46.73 -0.92 25.44
C GLU A 669 -45.74 0.24 25.21
N MET A 670 -45.45 0.58 23.95
CA MET A 670 -44.49 1.61 23.56
C MET A 670 -45.18 2.92 23.14
N ALA A 671 -46.50 2.93 22.96
CA ALA A 671 -47.25 4.11 22.51
C ALA A 671 -47.12 5.30 23.49
N GLU A 672 -47.07 5.03 24.80
CA GLU A 672 -46.84 6.08 25.81
C GLU A 672 -45.41 6.62 25.77
N ARG A 673 -44.39 5.75 25.66
CA ARG A 673 -42.98 6.18 25.52
C ARG A 673 -42.70 6.90 24.20
N PHE A 674 -43.39 6.54 23.13
CA PHE A 674 -43.30 7.22 21.85
C PHE A 674 -43.88 8.64 21.96
N LYS A 675 -45.00 8.83 22.68
CA LYS A 675 -45.51 10.16 23.02
C LYS A 675 -44.53 10.98 23.86
N GLU A 676 -43.89 10.38 24.85
CA GLU A 676 -42.86 11.06 25.65
C GLU A 676 -41.63 11.45 24.80
N ARG A 677 -41.13 10.54 23.95
CA ARG A 677 -40.00 10.80 23.04
C ARG A 677 -40.35 11.90 22.05
N ARG A 678 -41.57 11.89 21.48
CA ARG A 678 -42.09 12.95 20.60
C ARG A 678 -41.98 14.32 21.24
N HIS A 679 -42.32 14.43 22.53
CA HIS A 679 -42.21 15.70 23.24
C HIS A 679 -40.75 16.21 23.35
N ILE A 680 -39.77 15.29 23.39
CA ILE A 680 -38.33 15.61 23.40
C ILE A 680 -37.86 16.02 22.00
N LEU A 681 -38.29 15.31 20.96
CA LEU A 681 -37.95 15.61 19.56
C LEU A 681 -38.55 16.96 19.13
N ASP A 682 -39.80 17.23 19.50
CA ASP A 682 -40.46 18.52 19.27
C ASP A 682 -39.69 19.67 19.96
N GLU A 683 -39.18 19.46 21.18
CA GLU A 683 -38.32 20.44 21.87
C GLU A 683 -36.96 20.62 21.16
N HIS A 684 -36.37 19.56 20.61
CA HIS A 684 -35.14 19.63 19.81
C HIS A 684 -35.35 20.41 18.50
N LEU A 685 -36.41 20.09 17.75
CA LEU A 685 -36.76 20.75 16.51
C LEU A 685 -37.09 22.23 16.75
N LYS A 686 -37.83 22.54 17.83
CA LYS A 686 -38.11 23.91 18.28
C LYS A 686 -36.84 24.70 18.59
N LYS A 687 -35.82 24.05 19.16
CA LYS A 687 -34.55 24.67 19.52
C LYS A 687 -33.62 24.91 18.32
N ARG A 688 -33.58 23.97 17.37
CA ARG A 688 -32.69 24.02 16.20
C ARG A 688 -33.31 24.74 15.00
N HIS A 689 -34.60 24.50 14.73
CA HIS A 689 -35.33 24.97 13.56
C HIS A 689 -36.73 25.54 13.94
N PRO A 690 -36.79 26.67 14.67
CA PRO A 690 -38.04 27.20 15.25
C PRO A 690 -39.11 27.57 14.21
N GLU A 691 -38.71 27.89 12.98
CA GLU A 691 -39.62 28.20 11.89
C GLU A 691 -40.32 26.95 11.32
N VAL A 692 -39.60 25.83 11.24
CA VAL A 692 -40.14 24.53 10.80
C VAL A 692 -41.07 23.98 11.88
N PHE A 693 -40.67 24.09 13.15
CA PHE A 693 -41.51 23.69 14.28
C PHE A 693 -42.87 24.41 14.29
N LYS A 694 -42.89 25.74 14.12
CA LYS A 694 -44.14 26.51 14.03
C LYS A 694 -45.05 26.09 12.89
N LEU A 695 -44.47 25.76 11.73
CA LEU A 695 -45.23 25.30 10.58
C LEU A 695 -45.92 23.96 10.86
N ILE A 696 -45.22 23.05 11.52
CA ILE A 696 -45.74 21.73 11.90
C ILE A 696 -46.81 21.87 13.01
N GLU A 697 -46.58 22.75 13.99
CA GLU A 697 -47.54 23.07 15.06
C GLU A 697 -48.86 23.63 14.48
N ASP A 698 -48.79 24.58 13.54
CA ASP A 698 -49.94 25.17 12.84
C ASP A 698 -50.72 24.14 11.98
N LEU A 699 -50.07 23.07 11.53
CA LEU A 699 -50.71 21.97 10.78
C LEU A 699 -51.44 21.02 11.72
N ARG A 700 -50.83 20.68 12.86
CA ARG A 700 -51.43 19.82 13.90
C ARG A 700 -52.68 20.46 14.52
N GLU A 701 -52.68 21.77 14.77
CA GLU A 701 -53.86 22.51 15.29
C GLU A 701 -55.05 22.55 14.33
N LYS A 702 -54.90 22.15 13.06
CA LYS A 702 -55.98 22.13 12.06
C LYS A 702 -56.59 20.75 11.81
N GLU A 703 -55.94 19.68 12.29
CA GLU A 703 -56.42 18.30 12.16
C GLU A 703 -57.15 17.79 13.41
N ASP A 704 -56.97 18.45 14.57
CA ASP A 704 -57.81 18.33 15.77
C ASP A 704 -59.12 19.16 15.65
#